data_AF-A0A6J0SI45-F1
#
_entry.id   AF-A0A6J0SI45-F1
#
_cell.length_a   1.000
_cell.length_b   1.000
_cell.length_c   1.000
_cell.angle_alpha   90.00
_cell.angle_beta   90.00
_cell.angle_gamma   90.00
#
_symmetry.space_group_name_H-M   'P 1'
#
loop_
_entity.id
_entity.type
_entity.pdbx_description
1 polymer ?
#
loop_
_entity_poly.entity_id
_entity_poly.type
_entity_poly.pdbx_seq_one_letter_code
_entity_poly.pdbx_strand_id
1 'polypeptide(L)'
;MECIDEGLLQFCANKLKLLHLHESVISLNSVAMPSETVPSDNDLAKLLRLEEKEFTRLQMLLENYKQLNTQTSVHFAEDKDGKLPVKTFLEYLDYEKDVIHVKKLEEKEYVALGSFFFWKCLHGESSTEEMCETLMSAGFSPQLLLSLVLSVWLAKEKDMLHRTQSVCCLHAALSLLSKMTVAIDESWDSQSVSPWWQQMRTACIQSENNGAAFLSAHVGHSVTAQITDSIAEKKFSHITIGADTDPWEALSLDTEYWKLLLKQLEDCLILQTLLLSKVSKKASQVSSLQTEPLGRLSVKKLLEGGKGGIADSVAKWVFKQDLSLALLRLAQKREESESEEEMQQTESHFLAESVEDQPGFETVLELLRLAYQQFPCSLEMDVLHAHCCWEYVVQWNKDPEEARFLIRSIEHLRCITSAHVQHGIALMMWNTFIVKRLSAATYLMDKVGKAPKDRLCRRDVGMSDTAMTSFLGSCSDLLQTLMEADIRSDEMQLPVLDTEDAWVSVEGQTSLVELALEQKHIHYPLVEHQSVLCMLLYTIMKFSLKSVKPLSLFDSKGKNAFFKDLTSIQLLPSGDVDPALLSVRHQFLTKLVSALVQAQASSQKTKDNPEETLNVSVKDRDWPALVLDLAQHLQVNEDVIQRHYVCELYNYGLDQLGEEAILQVHDKEVLASQLLVLTGQRLAYALLHTQTKEGMELLARLPPTLCTWLKAMDPQDLKNVDVPITTTAKLVDKVIEHLPENHGQYSVALNLIEAVEAMS
;
A
#
# COMPACT_ATOMS: atom_id res chain seq x y z
N MET A 1 -32.16 41.06 -63.42
CA MET A 1 -32.01 39.69 -62.90
C MET A 1 -30.79 39.72 -62.01
N GLU A 2 -31.02 39.78 -60.70
CA GLU A 2 -29.96 39.79 -59.69
C GLU A 2 -29.24 38.44 -59.74
N CYS A 3 -27.91 38.50 -59.87
CA CYS A 3 -27.05 37.33 -59.87
C CYS A 3 -27.10 36.72 -58.48
N ILE A 4 -27.74 35.55 -58.35
CA ILE A 4 -27.77 34.82 -57.08
C ILE A 4 -26.33 34.39 -56.78
N ASP A 5 -25.86 34.68 -55.57
CA ASP A 5 -24.54 34.27 -55.10
C ASP A 5 -24.41 32.73 -55.17
N GLU A 6 -23.53 32.26 -56.06
CA GLU A 6 -23.27 30.83 -56.27
C GLU A 6 -22.84 30.13 -54.98
N GLY A 7 -22.15 30.85 -54.08
CA GLY A 7 -21.77 30.34 -52.76
C GLY A 7 -22.97 30.10 -51.84
N LEU A 8 -23.95 31.02 -51.86
CA LEU A 8 -25.19 30.88 -51.10
C LEU A 8 -26.06 29.74 -51.64
N LEU A 9 -26.16 29.58 -52.96
CA LEU A 9 -26.86 28.47 -53.59
C LEU A 9 -26.24 27.12 -53.20
N GLN A 10 -24.92 27.02 -53.26
CA GLN A 10 -24.20 25.81 -52.86
C GLN A 10 -24.41 25.51 -51.37
N PHE A 11 -24.36 26.54 -50.50
CA PHE A 11 -24.63 26.38 -49.08
C PHE A 11 -26.06 25.85 -48.81
N CYS A 12 -27.08 26.45 -49.44
CA CYS A 12 -28.47 26.00 -49.31
C CYS A 12 -28.66 24.58 -49.84
N ALA A 13 -28.06 24.21 -50.97
CA ALA A 13 -28.11 22.85 -51.51
C ALA A 13 -27.46 21.84 -50.57
N ASN A 14 -26.31 22.17 -49.98
CA ASN A 14 -25.60 21.33 -49.02
C ASN A 14 -26.44 21.12 -47.74
N LYS A 15 -27.05 22.18 -47.20
CA LYS A 15 -27.92 22.07 -46.02
C LYS A 15 -29.22 21.32 -46.33
N LEU A 16 -29.78 21.46 -47.54
CA LEU A 16 -30.95 20.67 -47.97
C LEU A 16 -30.63 19.17 -48.04
N LYS A 17 -29.47 18.78 -48.57
CA LYS A 17 -29.01 17.38 -48.56
C LYS A 17 -28.91 16.81 -47.14
N LEU A 18 -28.35 17.58 -46.21
CA LEU A 18 -28.28 17.18 -44.79
C LEU A 18 -29.67 17.09 -44.13
N LEU A 19 -30.59 18.00 -44.47
CA LEU A 19 -31.99 17.93 -43.99
C LEU A 19 -32.70 16.65 -44.45
N HIS A 20 -32.58 16.31 -45.75
CA HIS A 20 -33.15 15.06 -46.27
C HIS A 20 -32.55 13.83 -45.59
N LEU A 21 -31.24 13.84 -45.32
CA LEU A 21 -30.61 12.76 -44.56
C LEU A 21 -31.20 12.65 -43.14
N HIS A 22 -31.38 13.76 -42.43
CA HIS A 22 -31.98 13.77 -41.09
C HIS A 22 -33.39 13.17 -41.09
N GLU A 23 -34.22 13.54 -42.08
CA GLU A 23 -35.56 12.99 -42.26
C GLU A 23 -35.54 11.49 -42.56
N SER A 24 -34.63 11.03 -43.45
CA SER A 24 -34.46 9.61 -43.78
C SER A 24 -34.09 8.78 -42.54
N VAL A 25 -33.15 9.27 -41.72
CA VAL A 25 -32.74 8.59 -40.48
C VAL A 25 -33.89 8.52 -39.46
N ILE A 26 -34.68 9.59 -39.32
CA ILE A 26 -35.88 9.57 -38.47
C ILE A 26 -36.90 8.56 -38.99
N SER A 27 -37.12 8.51 -40.31
CA SER A 27 -38.04 7.57 -40.93
C SER A 27 -37.62 6.12 -40.64
N LEU A 28 -36.36 5.77 -40.88
CA LEU A 28 -35.81 4.44 -40.57
C LEU A 28 -35.97 4.09 -39.09
N ASN A 29 -35.64 5.03 -38.20
CA ASN A 29 -35.80 4.85 -36.77
C ASN A 29 -37.26 4.77 -36.30
N SER A 30 -38.25 5.11 -37.14
CA SER A 30 -39.68 5.03 -36.81
C SER A 30 -40.32 3.69 -37.18
N VAL A 31 -39.69 2.92 -38.05
CA VAL A 31 -40.16 1.59 -38.48
C VAL A 31 -39.86 0.59 -37.37
N ALA A 32 -40.89 0.02 -36.76
CA ALA A 32 -40.74 -0.99 -35.73
C ALA A 32 -40.43 -2.35 -36.35
N MET A 33 -39.24 -2.88 -36.07
CA MET A 33 -38.87 -4.25 -36.44
C MET A 33 -39.50 -5.27 -35.48
N PRO A 34 -39.86 -6.48 -35.95
CA PRO A 34 -40.31 -7.55 -35.06
C PRO A 34 -39.19 -7.90 -34.06
N SER A 35 -39.56 -8.11 -32.80
CA SER A 35 -38.62 -8.57 -31.76
C SER A 35 -38.01 -9.89 -32.22
N GLU A 36 -36.74 -9.86 -32.64
CA GLU A 36 -35.97 -11.09 -32.82
C GLU A 36 -35.90 -11.85 -31.50
N THR A 37 -35.87 -13.18 -31.59
CA THR A 37 -35.68 -14.05 -30.43
C THR A 37 -34.34 -13.75 -29.77
N VAL A 38 -34.32 -13.62 -28.44
CA VAL A 38 -33.07 -13.45 -27.68
C VAL A 38 -32.11 -14.59 -28.06
N PRO A 39 -30.88 -14.26 -28.51
CA PRO A 39 -29.94 -15.26 -29.02
C PRO A 39 -29.53 -16.18 -27.87
N SER A 40 -29.41 -17.48 -28.15
CA SER A 40 -28.94 -18.42 -27.12
C SER A 40 -27.45 -18.21 -26.85
N ASP A 41 -26.99 -18.61 -25.67
CA ASP A 41 -25.56 -18.55 -25.31
C ASP A 41 -24.68 -19.31 -26.30
N ASN A 42 -25.18 -20.42 -26.86
CA ASN A 42 -24.49 -21.20 -27.89
C ASN A 42 -24.38 -20.43 -29.22
N ASP A 43 -25.41 -19.67 -29.59
CA ASP A 43 -25.37 -18.85 -30.80
C ASP A 43 -24.38 -17.70 -30.66
N LEU A 44 -24.30 -17.09 -29.47
CA LEU A 44 -23.33 -16.03 -29.15
C LEU A 44 -21.90 -16.55 -29.10
N ALA A 45 -21.66 -17.71 -28.47
CA ALA A 45 -20.33 -18.33 -28.45
C ALA A 45 -19.81 -18.64 -29.86
N LYS A 46 -20.69 -19.17 -30.73
CA LYS A 46 -20.37 -19.40 -32.15
C LYS A 46 -20.11 -18.11 -32.91
N LEU A 47 -20.94 -17.09 -32.70
CA LEU A 47 -20.79 -15.78 -33.34
C LEU A 47 -19.47 -15.11 -32.96
N LEU A 48 -19.02 -15.25 -31.71
CA LEU A 48 -17.73 -14.73 -31.24
C LEU A 48 -16.55 -15.67 -31.53
N ARG A 49 -16.81 -16.87 -32.06
CA ARG A 49 -15.82 -17.92 -32.34
C ARG A 49 -15.03 -18.34 -31.10
N LEU A 50 -15.72 -18.48 -29.97
CA LEU A 50 -15.14 -18.87 -28.69
C LEU A 50 -15.48 -20.32 -28.32
N GLU A 51 -14.57 -21.00 -27.62
CA GLU A 51 -14.88 -22.26 -26.98
C GLU A 51 -15.87 -22.06 -25.82
N GLU A 52 -16.62 -23.11 -25.44
CA GLU A 52 -17.62 -23.04 -24.36
C GLU A 52 -17.00 -22.56 -23.03
N LYS A 53 -15.77 -22.99 -22.73
CA LYS A 53 -15.03 -22.57 -21.52
C LYS A 53 -14.63 -21.10 -21.56
N GLU A 54 -14.15 -20.62 -22.70
CA GLU A 54 -13.75 -19.22 -22.89
C GLU A 54 -14.96 -18.29 -22.83
N PHE A 55 -16.07 -18.70 -23.43
CA PHE A 55 -17.33 -17.95 -23.37
C PHE A 55 -17.89 -17.89 -21.95
N THR A 56 -17.84 -19.00 -21.20
CA THR A 56 -18.25 -19.02 -19.78
C THR A 56 -17.38 -18.09 -18.93
N ARG A 57 -16.07 -18.08 -19.18
CA ARG A 57 -15.13 -17.15 -18.52
C ARG A 57 -15.45 -15.70 -18.85
N LEU A 58 -15.68 -15.37 -20.13
CA LEU A 58 -16.08 -14.04 -20.59
C LEU A 58 -17.35 -13.56 -19.87
N GLN A 59 -18.39 -14.41 -19.79
CA GLN A 59 -19.63 -14.09 -19.10
C GLN A 59 -19.42 -13.82 -17.61
N MET A 60 -18.65 -14.68 -16.94
CA MET A 60 -18.33 -14.53 -15.51
C MET A 60 -17.62 -13.20 -15.23
N LEU A 61 -16.60 -12.85 -16.02
CA LEU A 61 -15.85 -11.60 -15.84
C LEU A 61 -16.73 -10.37 -16.02
N LEU A 62 -17.56 -10.35 -17.06
CA LEU A 62 -18.46 -9.23 -17.36
C LEU A 62 -19.56 -9.07 -16.32
N GLU A 63 -20.12 -10.18 -15.81
CA GLU A 63 -21.15 -10.14 -14.78
C GLU A 63 -20.57 -9.65 -13.43
N ASN A 64 -19.38 -10.12 -13.04
CA ASN A 64 -18.67 -9.62 -11.85
C ASN A 64 -18.38 -8.11 -11.95
N TYR A 65 -17.87 -7.65 -13.09
CA TYR A 65 -17.63 -6.23 -13.35
C TYR A 65 -18.92 -5.40 -13.25
N LYS A 66 -19.99 -5.88 -13.89
CA LYS A 66 -21.30 -5.21 -13.93
C LYS A 66 -21.94 -5.08 -12.55
N GLN A 67 -21.85 -6.11 -11.70
CA GLN A 67 -22.37 -6.07 -10.34
C GLN A 67 -21.69 -5.00 -9.48
N LEU A 68 -20.38 -4.80 -9.65
CA LEU A 68 -19.61 -3.82 -8.92
C LEU A 68 -19.69 -2.40 -9.54
N ASN A 69 -19.94 -2.29 -10.85
CA ASN A 69 -20.03 -1.03 -11.60
C ASN A 69 -21.41 -0.34 -11.54
N THR A 70 -22.07 -0.36 -10.37
CA THR A 70 -23.45 0.16 -10.19
C THR A 70 -23.55 1.65 -9.87
N GLN A 71 -22.52 2.46 -10.16
CA GLN A 71 -22.61 3.92 -9.94
C GLN A 71 -23.82 4.50 -10.67
N THR A 72 -24.71 5.19 -9.96
CA THR A 72 -25.89 5.84 -10.53
C THR A 72 -25.46 6.99 -11.44
N SER A 73 -25.67 6.85 -12.75
CA SER A 73 -25.63 7.99 -13.67
C SER A 73 -26.96 8.74 -13.58
N VAL A 74 -26.90 10.03 -13.25
CA VAL A 74 -28.08 10.91 -13.28
C VAL A 74 -28.37 11.23 -14.74
N HIS A 75 -29.43 10.66 -15.29
CA HIS A 75 -29.92 11.00 -16.63
C HIS A 75 -31.01 12.06 -16.52
N PHE A 76 -30.90 13.12 -17.32
CA PHE A 76 -31.92 14.16 -17.37
C PHE A 76 -32.99 13.78 -18.41
N ALA A 77 -34.22 14.24 -18.25
CA ALA A 77 -35.35 13.92 -19.14
C ALA A 77 -35.15 14.37 -20.61
N GLU A 78 -34.14 15.20 -20.87
CA GLU A 78 -33.71 15.67 -22.19
C GLU A 78 -32.73 14.69 -22.88
N ASP A 79 -32.14 13.73 -22.15
CA ASP A 79 -31.28 12.65 -22.66
C ASP A 79 -32.11 11.51 -23.30
N LYS A 80 -33.06 11.84 -24.19
CA LYS A 80 -33.77 10.81 -24.95
C LYS A 80 -32.90 10.30 -26.08
N ASP A 81 -32.26 9.18 -25.82
CA ASP A 81 -31.42 8.47 -26.77
C ASP A 81 -32.11 8.27 -28.14
N GLY A 82 -31.38 8.60 -29.21
CA GLY A 82 -31.88 8.52 -30.59
C GLY A 82 -32.64 9.76 -31.08
N LYS A 83 -32.65 10.88 -30.35
CA LYS A 83 -33.22 12.15 -30.82
C LYS A 83 -32.18 13.25 -30.85
N LEU A 84 -31.89 13.78 -32.04
CA LEU A 84 -31.02 14.94 -32.23
C LEU A 84 -31.81 16.07 -32.92
N PRO A 85 -31.93 17.26 -32.30
CA PRO A 85 -32.59 18.40 -32.92
C PRO A 85 -31.97 18.74 -34.28
N VAL A 86 -32.81 19.06 -35.28
CA VAL A 86 -32.37 19.39 -36.66
C VAL A 86 -31.29 20.47 -36.66
N LYS A 87 -31.46 21.51 -35.84
CA LYS A 87 -30.49 22.61 -35.71
C LYS A 87 -29.11 22.08 -35.33
N THR A 88 -29.05 21.27 -34.27
CA THR A 88 -27.83 20.65 -33.76
C THR A 88 -27.21 19.70 -34.79
N PHE A 89 -28.03 18.89 -35.47
CA PHE A 89 -27.57 18.02 -36.55
C PHE A 89 -26.88 18.79 -37.69
N LEU A 90 -27.47 19.90 -38.12
CA LEU A 90 -26.91 20.77 -39.16
C LEU A 90 -25.66 21.54 -38.69
N GLU A 91 -25.51 21.75 -37.39
CA GLU A 91 -24.31 22.35 -36.80
C GLU A 91 -23.16 21.36 -36.78
N TYR A 92 -23.41 20.07 -36.53
CA TYR A 92 -22.39 19.03 -36.42
C TYR A 92 -21.78 18.56 -37.74
N LEU A 93 -22.53 18.67 -38.84
CA LEU A 93 -22.16 18.13 -40.15
C LEU A 93 -21.89 19.23 -41.18
N ASP A 94 -20.79 19.05 -41.92
CA ASP A 94 -20.50 19.78 -43.15
C ASP A 94 -20.53 18.84 -44.34
N TYR A 95 -21.07 19.35 -45.45
CA TYR A 95 -21.15 18.64 -46.71
C TYR A 95 -20.31 19.38 -47.74
N GLU A 96 -19.25 18.75 -48.23
CA GLU A 96 -18.35 19.32 -49.24
C GLU A 96 -17.95 18.23 -50.24
N LYS A 97 -18.05 18.52 -51.55
CA LYS A 97 -17.62 17.63 -52.65
C LYS A 97 -18.16 16.19 -52.54
N ASP A 98 -19.46 16.08 -52.26
CA ASP A 98 -20.18 14.81 -52.08
C ASP A 98 -19.67 13.93 -50.92
N VAL A 99 -18.91 14.51 -49.99
CA VAL A 99 -18.44 13.86 -48.76
C VAL A 99 -18.96 14.60 -47.53
N ILE A 100 -19.43 13.83 -46.55
CA ILE A 100 -19.83 14.35 -45.24
C ILE A 100 -18.63 14.33 -44.30
N HIS A 101 -18.39 15.48 -43.67
CA HIS A 101 -17.41 15.63 -42.61
C HIS A 101 -18.14 15.94 -41.30
N VAL A 102 -17.70 15.30 -40.21
CA VAL A 102 -18.11 15.68 -38.86
C VAL A 102 -17.17 16.78 -38.39
N LYS A 103 -17.73 17.88 -37.90
CA LYS A 103 -16.93 18.96 -37.32
C LYS A 103 -16.18 18.49 -36.08
N LYS A 104 -15.25 19.30 -35.60
CA LYS A 104 -14.59 19.02 -34.32
C LYS A 104 -15.62 19.16 -33.18
N LEU A 105 -16.11 18.03 -32.70
CA LEU A 105 -17.08 17.91 -31.62
C LEU A 105 -16.40 17.51 -30.31
N GLU A 106 -17.03 17.85 -29.18
CA GLU A 106 -16.70 17.23 -27.90
C GLU A 106 -17.19 15.77 -27.86
N GLU A 107 -16.61 14.94 -26.98
CA GLU A 107 -16.92 13.50 -26.90
C GLU A 107 -18.42 13.23 -26.71
N LYS A 108 -19.09 13.98 -25.84
CA LYS A 108 -20.54 13.85 -25.59
C LYS A 108 -21.38 14.17 -26.82
N GLU A 109 -21.00 15.20 -27.57
CA GLU A 109 -21.68 15.61 -28.80
C GLU A 109 -21.49 14.58 -29.91
N TYR A 110 -20.28 14.01 -29.99
CA TYR A 110 -19.95 12.93 -30.91
C TYR A 110 -20.78 11.67 -30.62
N VAL A 111 -20.89 11.29 -29.35
CA VAL A 111 -21.75 10.18 -28.89
C VAL A 111 -23.23 10.46 -29.16
N ALA A 112 -23.69 11.71 -29.03
CA ALA A 112 -25.07 12.09 -29.34
C ALA A 112 -25.36 11.94 -30.85
N LEU A 113 -24.43 12.37 -31.71
CA LEU A 113 -24.52 12.19 -33.16
C LEU A 113 -24.51 10.72 -33.54
N GLY A 114 -23.59 9.93 -32.99
CA GLY A 114 -23.55 8.48 -33.20
C GLY A 114 -24.83 7.81 -32.72
N SER A 115 -25.37 8.23 -31.56
CA SER A 115 -26.60 7.67 -30.99
C SER A 115 -27.80 7.95 -31.88
N PHE A 116 -27.86 9.11 -32.53
CA PHE A 116 -28.91 9.42 -33.50
C PHE A 116 -28.94 8.44 -34.67
N PHE A 117 -27.76 8.03 -35.17
CA PHE A 117 -27.66 7.08 -36.28
C PHE A 117 -27.83 5.62 -35.86
N PHE A 118 -27.13 5.19 -34.80
CA PHE A 118 -26.91 3.77 -34.55
C PHE A 118 -27.54 3.25 -33.26
N TRP A 119 -28.08 4.09 -32.38
CA TRP A 119 -28.62 3.62 -31.09
C TRP A 119 -29.69 2.54 -31.28
N LYS A 120 -30.68 2.78 -32.14
CA LYS A 120 -31.75 1.81 -32.41
C LYS A 120 -31.24 0.57 -33.14
N CYS A 121 -30.29 0.73 -34.06
CA CYS A 121 -29.63 -0.39 -34.75
C CYS A 121 -28.93 -1.31 -33.74
N LEU A 122 -28.19 -0.77 -32.77
CA LEU A 122 -27.51 -1.54 -31.72
C LEU A 122 -28.48 -2.23 -30.74
N HIS A 123 -29.74 -1.82 -30.71
CA HIS A 123 -30.79 -2.47 -29.92
C HIS A 123 -31.65 -3.45 -30.72
N GLY A 124 -31.38 -3.62 -32.03
CA GLY A 124 -32.22 -4.41 -32.93
C GLY A 124 -33.59 -3.78 -33.22
N GLU A 125 -33.78 -2.50 -32.90
CA GLU A 125 -35.05 -1.78 -33.10
C GLU A 125 -35.18 -1.21 -34.52
N SER A 126 -34.09 -1.16 -35.30
CA SER A 126 -34.04 -0.62 -36.66
C SER A 126 -33.02 -1.37 -37.52
N SER A 127 -33.22 -1.40 -38.83
CA SER A 127 -32.33 -2.13 -39.75
C SER A 127 -30.95 -1.48 -39.85
N THR A 128 -29.91 -2.21 -39.44
CA THR A 128 -28.51 -1.79 -39.59
C THR A 128 -28.10 -1.71 -41.06
N GLU A 129 -28.64 -2.58 -41.91
CA GLU A 129 -28.34 -2.63 -43.35
C GLU A 129 -28.83 -1.37 -44.05
N GLU A 130 -30.13 -1.06 -43.91
CA GLU A 130 -30.74 0.13 -44.52
C GLU A 130 -30.12 1.43 -44.00
N MET A 131 -29.78 1.48 -42.70
CA MET A 131 -29.11 2.64 -42.11
C MET A 131 -27.72 2.86 -42.72
N CYS A 132 -26.91 1.81 -42.80
CA CYS A 132 -25.57 1.90 -43.37
C CYS A 132 -25.60 2.28 -44.87
N GLU A 133 -26.51 1.70 -45.66
CA GLU A 133 -26.70 2.07 -47.07
C GLU A 133 -27.13 3.54 -47.24
N THR A 134 -28.06 4.01 -46.40
CA THR A 134 -28.51 5.39 -46.40
C THR A 134 -27.38 6.36 -46.07
N LEU A 135 -26.57 6.08 -45.06
CA LEU A 135 -25.44 6.93 -44.67
C LEU A 135 -24.32 6.92 -45.72
N MET A 136 -24.03 5.78 -46.34
CA MET A 136 -23.08 5.71 -47.43
C MET A 136 -23.52 6.53 -48.65
N SER A 137 -24.78 6.36 -49.07
CA SER A 137 -25.32 7.10 -50.23
C SER A 137 -25.33 8.62 -49.99
N ALA A 138 -25.37 9.04 -48.73
CA ALA A 138 -25.26 10.44 -48.32
C ALA A 138 -23.81 10.98 -48.32
N GLY A 139 -22.79 10.12 -48.44
CA GLY A 139 -21.38 10.53 -48.52
C GLY A 139 -20.56 10.34 -47.24
N PHE A 140 -20.99 9.51 -46.29
CA PHE A 140 -20.14 9.13 -45.15
C PHE A 140 -19.07 8.12 -45.57
N SER A 141 -17.84 8.33 -45.11
CA SER A 141 -16.79 7.32 -45.25
C SER A 141 -16.99 6.18 -44.25
N PRO A 142 -16.62 4.93 -44.59
CA PRO A 142 -16.67 3.81 -43.65
C PRO A 142 -15.93 4.11 -42.34
N GLN A 143 -14.79 4.81 -42.39
CA GLN A 143 -13.95 5.10 -41.22
C GLN A 143 -14.68 6.00 -40.22
N LEU A 144 -15.44 6.96 -40.75
CA LEU A 144 -16.28 7.85 -39.96
C LEU A 144 -17.44 7.07 -39.34
N LEU A 145 -18.11 6.21 -40.10
CA LEU A 145 -19.18 5.36 -39.58
C LEU A 145 -18.70 4.42 -38.47
N LEU A 146 -17.55 3.77 -38.65
CA LEU A 146 -16.92 2.95 -37.62
C LEU A 146 -16.69 3.73 -36.33
N SER A 147 -16.11 4.94 -36.43
CA SER A 147 -15.87 5.77 -35.25
C SER A 147 -17.16 6.20 -34.55
N LEU A 148 -18.23 6.50 -35.30
CA LEU A 148 -19.54 6.85 -34.73
C LEU A 148 -20.16 5.65 -34.02
N VAL A 149 -20.18 4.47 -34.64
CA VAL A 149 -20.68 3.23 -34.01
C VAL A 149 -19.92 2.91 -32.73
N LEU A 150 -18.57 2.90 -32.79
CA LEU A 150 -17.74 2.60 -31.63
C LEU A 150 -17.89 3.63 -30.52
N SER A 151 -18.06 4.92 -30.84
CA SER A 151 -18.26 5.96 -29.82
C SER A 151 -19.54 5.70 -29.00
N VAL A 152 -20.63 5.28 -29.64
CA VAL A 152 -21.88 4.94 -28.96
C VAL A 152 -21.72 3.70 -28.10
N TRP A 153 -21.15 2.65 -28.70
CA TRP A 153 -20.94 1.38 -28.02
C TRP A 153 -20.09 1.54 -26.76
N LEU A 154 -18.94 2.21 -26.88
CA LEU A 154 -18.00 2.40 -25.79
C LEU A 154 -18.58 3.35 -24.72
N ALA A 155 -19.25 4.44 -25.10
CA ALA A 155 -19.75 5.42 -24.14
C ALA A 155 -20.95 4.93 -23.31
N LYS A 156 -21.78 4.02 -23.86
CA LYS A 156 -23.03 3.55 -23.24
C LYS A 156 -22.94 2.10 -22.76
N GLU A 157 -21.81 1.78 -22.12
CA GLU A 157 -21.48 0.44 -21.62
C GLU A 157 -22.61 -0.22 -20.81
N LYS A 158 -23.23 0.52 -19.89
CA LYS A 158 -24.25 -0.05 -18.99
C LYS A 158 -25.41 -0.65 -19.77
N ASP A 159 -25.97 0.12 -20.70
CA ASP A 159 -27.12 -0.33 -21.49
C ASP A 159 -26.75 -1.52 -22.40
N MET A 160 -25.53 -1.49 -22.97
CA MET A 160 -25.04 -2.54 -23.87
C MET A 160 -24.78 -3.86 -23.14
N LEU A 161 -24.18 -3.82 -21.95
CA LEU A 161 -23.88 -5.02 -21.16
C LEU A 161 -25.14 -5.73 -20.63
N HIS A 162 -26.28 -5.06 -20.57
CA HIS A 162 -27.55 -5.66 -20.13
C HIS A 162 -28.28 -6.43 -21.25
N ARG A 163 -27.98 -6.17 -22.52
CA ARG A 163 -28.69 -6.78 -23.67
C ARG A 163 -27.74 -7.57 -24.56
N THR A 164 -27.80 -8.90 -24.48
CA THR A 164 -26.98 -9.79 -25.30
C THR A 164 -27.20 -9.63 -26.81
N GLN A 165 -28.43 -9.29 -27.23
CA GLN A 165 -28.76 -9.00 -28.64
C GLN A 165 -27.92 -7.85 -29.23
N SER A 166 -27.46 -6.91 -28.40
CA SER A 166 -26.63 -5.80 -28.87
C SER A 166 -25.28 -6.27 -29.43
N VAL A 167 -24.75 -7.39 -28.94
CA VAL A 167 -23.53 -8.02 -29.48
C VAL A 167 -23.76 -8.50 -30.92
N CYS A 168 -24.90 -9.15 -31.19
CA CYS A 168 -25.28 -9.57 -32.55
C CYS A 168 -25.43 -8.36 -33.48
N CYS A 169 -26.05 -7.29 -33.00
CA CYS A 169 -26.26 -6.07 -33.77
C CYS A 169 -24.94 -5.36 -34.09
N LEU A 170 -24.00 -5.31 -33.14
CA LEU A 170 -22.66 -4.77 -33.38
C LEU A 170 -21.90 -5.63 -34.40
N HIS A 171 -21.97 -6.96 -34.27
CA HIS A 171 -21.35 -7.86 -35.24
C HIS A 171 -21.90 -7.62 -36.64
N ALA A 172 -23.22 -7.56 -36.81
CA ALA A 172 -23.85 -7.25 -38.10
C ALA A 172 -23.40 -5.89 -38.66
N ALA A 173 -23.35 -4.84 -37.82
CA ALA A 173 -22.87 -3.52 -38.20
C ALA A 173 -21.43 -3.56 -38.71
N LEU A 174 -20.52 -4.19 -37.95
CA LEU A 174 -19.11 -4.28 -38.31
C LEU A 174 -18.89 -5.15 -39.55
N SER A 175 -19.60 -6.28 -39.70
CA SER A 175 -19.55 -7.13 -40.90
C SER A 175 -20.05 -6.41 -42.16
N LEU A 176 -21.04 -5.52 -42.02
CA LEU A 176 -21.53 -4.70 -43.14
C LEU A 176 -20.50 -3.61 -43.48
N LEU A 177 -20.07 -2.84 -42.48
CA LEU A 177 -19.10 -1.76 -42.65
C LEU A 177 -17.78 -2.26 -43.26
N SER A 178 -17.31 -3.45 -42.88
CA SER A 178 -16.07 -4.03 -43.39
C SER A 178 -16.15 -4.50 -44.84
N LYS A 179 -17.35 -4.77 -45.37
CA LYS A 179 -17.58 -5.20 -46.77
C LYS A 179 -17.74 -4.01 -47.73
N MET A 180 -17.81 -2.80 -47.21
CA MET A 180 -18.02 -1.60 -48.03
C MET A 180 -16.74 -1.25 -48.78
N THR A 181 -16.87 -0.95 -50.08
CA THR A 181 -15.78 -0.51 -50.94
C THR A 181 -15.08 0.69 -50.29
N VAL A 182 -13.76 0.62 -50.09
CA VAL A 182 -12.88 1.57 -49.35
C VAL A 182 -12.63 1.24 -47.85
N ALA A 183 -13.30 0.25 -47.25
CA ALA A 183 -13.00 -0.16 -45.86
C ALA A 183 -11.75 -1.05 -45.74
N ILE A 184 -11.60 -2.04 -46.63
CA ILE A 184 -10.44 -2.92 -46.74
C ILE A 184 -10.08 -2.99 -48.23
N ASP A 185 -8.88 -2.53 -48.60
CA ASP A 185 -8.41 -2.56 -49.99
C ASP A 185 -8.25 -4.03 -50.45
N GLU A 186 -8.78 -4.40 -51.61
CA GLU A 186 -8.68 -5.78 -52.13
C GLU A 186 -7.23 -6.20 -52.42
N SER A 187 -6.32 -5.22 -52.55
CA SER A 187 -4.87 -5.41 -52.64
C SER A 187 -4.14 -5.50 -51.29
N TRP A 188 -4.84 -5.57 -50.16
CA TRP A 188 -4.19 -5.59 -48.85
C TRP A 188 -3.32 -6.83 -48.63
N ASP A 189 -2.07 -6.61 -48.24
CA ASP A 189 -1.11 -7.67 -47.94
C ASP A 189 -1.42 -8.27 -46.56
N SER A 190 -1.63 -9.58 -46.51
CA SER A 190 -1.88 -10.35 -45.28
C SER A 190 -0.75 -10.25 -44.23
N GLN A 191 0.44 -9.77 -44.64
CA GLN A 191 1.59 -9.52 -43.78
C GLN A 191 1.62 -8.09 -43.17
N SER A 192 0.64 -7.24 -43.50
CA SER A 192 0.57 -5.86 -43.04
C SER A 192 -0.64 -5.58 -42.15
N VAL A 193 -0.47 -4.67 -41.17
CA VAL A 193 -1.51 -4.32 -40.18
C VAL A 193 -2.58 -3.44 -40.81
N SER A 194 -3.82 -3.93 -40.89
CA SER A 194 -4.93 -3.17 -41.45
C SER A 194 -5.17 -1.85 -40.69
N PRO A 195 -5.13 -0.67 -41.36
CA PRO A 195 -5.43 0.62 -40.74
C PRO A 195 -6.86 0.70 -40.21
N TRP A 196 -7.80 -0.02 -40.85
CA TRP A 196 -9.18 -0.14 -40.42
C TRP A 196 -9.30 -0.82 -39.06
N TRP A 197 -8.69 -1.99 -38.91
CA TRP A 197 -8.67 -2.70 -37.63
C TRP A 197 -7.85 -1.96 -36.58
N GLN A 198 -6.79 -1.27 -37.01
CA GLN A 198 -6.01 -0.42 -36.11
C GLN A 198 -6.83 0.73 -35.53
N GLN A 199 -7.73 1.35 -36.30
CA GLN A 199 -8.64 2.38 -35.79
C GLN A 199 -9.54 1.81 -34.68
N MET A 200 -10.12 0.62 -34.89
CA MET A 200 -10.95 -0.03 -33.89
C MET A 200 -10.17 -0.45 -32.64
N ARG A 201 -8.99 -1.07 -32.81
CA ARG A 201 -8.09 -1.44 -31.70
C ARG A 201 -7.72 -0.22 -30.87
N THR A 202 -7.38 0.89 -31.53
CA THR A 202 -7.03 2.15 -30.85
C THR A 202 -8.19 2.70 -30.01
N ALA A 203 -9.43 2.64 -30.53
CA ALA A 203 -10.60 3.05 -29.76
C ALA A 203 -10.83 2.17 -28.52
N CYS A 204 -10.62 0.85 -28.64
CA CYS A 204 -10.73 -0.08 -27.51
C CYS A 204 -9.63 0.19 -26.46
N ILE A 205 -8.38 0.38 -26.89
CA ILE A 205 -7.22 0.67 -26.03
C ILE A 205 -7.43 1.96 -25.21
N GLN A 206 -8.08 2.96 -25.79
CA GLN A 206 -8.33 4.26 -25.15
C GLN A 206 -9.53 4.26 -24.19
N SER A 207 -10.48 3.36 -24.37
CA SER A 207 -11.72 3.34 -23.59
C SER A 207 -11.48 3.00 -22.12
N GLU A 208 -12.08 3.78 -21.22
CA GLU A 208 -12.14 3.49 -19.78
C GLU A 208 -13.34 2.59 -19.40
N ASN A 209 -14.24 2.34 -20.35
CA ASN A 209 -15.36 1.43 -20.19
C ASN A 209 -14.92 0.04 -20.66
N ASN A 210 -14.37 -0.71 -19.70
CA ASN A 210 -13.59 -1.93 -19.93
C ASN A 210 -14.43 -3.08 -20.48
N GLY A 211 -15.65 -3.28 -19.99
CA GLY A 211 -16.55 -4.33 -20.46
C GLY A 211 -17.03 -4.10 -21.90
N ALA A 212 -17.38 -2.85 -22.23
CA ALA A 212 -17.73 -2.48 -23.60
C ALA A 212 -16.55 -2.65 -24.57
N ALA A 213 -15.35 -2.20 -24.16
CA ALA A 213 -14.14 -2.34 -24.95
C ALA A 213 -13.81 -3.82 -25.20
N PHE A 214 -13.84 -4.65 -24.16
CA PHE A 214 -13.56 -6.09 -24.25
C PHE A 214 -14.53 -6.81 -25.20
N LEU A 215 -15.84 -6.58 -25.06
CA LEU A 215 -16.82 -7.15 -25.99
C LEU A 215 -16.64 -6.65 -27.42
N SER A 216 -16.38 -5.35 -27.62
CA SER A 216 -16.15 -4.83 -28.97
C SER A 216 -14.93 -5.46 -29.63
N ALA A 217 -13.85 -5.70 -28.88
CA ALA A 217 -12.67 -6.37 -29.39
C ALA A 217 -12.95 -7.83 -29.78
N HIS A 218 -13.75 -8.58 -28.98
CA HIS A 218 -14.19 -9.94 -29.36
C HIS A 218 -15.00 -9.94 -30.65
N VAL A 219 -15.94 -9.00 -30.80
CA VAL A 219 -16.71 -8.87 -32.04
C VAL A 219 -15.80 -8.50 -33.22
N GLY A 220 -14.91 -7.52 -33.05
CA GLY A 220 -13.95 -7.10 -34.08
C GLY A 220 -13.02 -8.23 -34.52
N HIS A 221 -12.52 -9.02 -33.58
CA HIS A 221 -11.70 -10.20 -33.85
C HIS A 221 -12.49 -11.27 -34.62
N SER A 222 -13.73 -11.57 -34.23
CA SER A 222 -14.58 -12.53 -34.94
C SER A 222 -14.87 -12.10 -36.39
N VAL A 223 -15.23 -10.83 -36.59
CA VAL A 223 -15.46 -10.28 -37.95
C VAL A 223 -14.18 -10.29 -38.77
N THR A 224 -13.03 -9.95 -38.18
CA THR A 224 -11.72 -10.06 -38.85
C THR A 224 -11.47 -11.47 -39.33
N ALA A 225 -11.66 -12.47 -38.46
CA ALA A 225 -11.46 -13.87 -38.79
C ALA A 225 -12.44 -14.35 -39.88
N GLN A 226 -13.71 -13.91 -39.84
CA GLN A 226 -14.69 -14.20 -40.89
C GLN A 226 -14.27 -13.67 -42.27
N ILE A 227 -13.71 -12.46 -42.32
CA ILE A 227 -13.21 -11.87 -43.57
C ILE A 227 -11.98 -12.61 -44.07
N THR A 228 -11.03 -12.92 -43.18
CA THR A 228 -9.83 -13.66 -43.53
C THR A 228 -10.16 -15.04 -44.11
N ASP A 229 -11.09 -15.77 -43.50
CA ASP A 229 -11.55 -17.06 -44.01
C ASP A 229 -12.18 -16.91 -45.40
N SER A 230 -13.05 -15.90 -45.58
CA SER A 230 -13.69 -15.64 -46.88
C SER A 230 -12.68 -15.26 -47.97
N ILE A 231 -11.63 -14.50 -47.64
CA ILE A 231 -10.55 -14.15 -48.56
C ILE A 231 -9.71 -15.39 -48.89
N ALA A 232 -9.40 -16.23 -47.90
CA ALA A 232 -8.68 -17.48 -48.10
C ALA A 232 -9.46 -18.41 -49.06
N GLU A 233 -10.75 -18.64 -48.80
CA GLU A 233 -11.63 -19.45 -49.66
C GLU A 233 -11.67 -18.94 -51.11
N LYS A 234 -11.78 -17.62 -51.31
CA LYS A 234 -11.73 -17.02 -52.65
C LYS A 234 -10.38 -17.24 -53.34
N LYS A 235 -9.25 -17.07 -52.64
CA LYS A 235 -7.90 -17.32 -53.19
C LYS A 235 -7.68 -18.78 -53.56
N PHE A 236 -8.14 -19.73 -52.73
CA PHE A 236 -8.07 -21.17 -53.03
C PHE A 236 -8.93 -21.56 -54.24
N SER A 237 -10.11 -20.94 -54.41
CA SER A 237 -10.97 -21.21 -55.57
C SER A 237 -10.37 -20.76 -56.92
N HIS A 238 -9.39 -19.84 -56.90
CA HIS A 238 -8.68 -19.36 -58.09
C HIS A 238 -7.41 -20.15 -58.44
N ILE A 239 -6.94 -21.07 -57.58
CA ILE A 239 -5.79 -21.94 -57.86
C ILE A 239 -6.30 -23.26 -58.45
N THR A 240 -6.50 -23.29 -59.78
CA THR A 240 -6.72 -24.53 -60.52
C THR A 240 -5.43 -25.36 -60.62
N ILE A 241 -5.50 -26.58 -60.06
CA ILE A 241 -4.76 -27.82 -60.39
C ILE A 241 -3.27 -27.64 -60.74
N GLY A 242 -2.40 -27.89 -59.76
CA GLY A 242 -1.01 -28.30 -60.02
C GLY A 242 0.08 -27.55 -59.25
N ALA A 243 0.03 -27.56 -57.92
CA ALA A 243 1.23 -27.42 -57.08
C ALA A 243 0.92 -27.93 -55.67
N ASP A 244 1.53 -29.05 -55.29
CA ASP A 244 1.63 -29.47 -53.89
C ASP A 244 2.43 -28.40 -53.15
N THR A 245 1.72 -27.50 -52.49
CA THR A 245 2.29 -26.61 -51.49
C THR A 245 1.47 -26.80 -50.23
N ASP A 246 2.12 -27.35 -49.20
CA ASP A 246 1.54 -27.52 -47.86
C ASP A 246 0.86 -26.23 -47.41
N PRO A 247 -0.35 -26.30 -46.81
CA PRO A 247 -1.03 -25.14 -46.27
C PRO A 247 -0.35 -24.74 -44.96
N TRP A 248 0.81 -24.09 -45.04
CA TRP A 248 1.33 -23.33 -43.93
C TRP A 248 0.44 -22.09 -43.78
N GLU A 249 -0.46 -22.10 -42.80
CA GLU A 249 -1.23 -20.92 -42.42
C GLU A 249 -0.23 -19.82 -42.03
N ALA A 250 -0.06 -18.83 -42.90
CA ALA A 250 0.68 -17.63 -42.55
C ALA A 250 -0.11 -16.91 -41.46
N LEU A 251 0.39 -16.95 -40.22
CA LEU A 251 -0.15 -16.16 -39.11
C LEU A 251 -0.23 -14.70 -39.56
N SER A 252 -1.45 -14.19 -39.72
CA SER A 252 -1.62 -12.78 -40.05
C SER A 252 -1.24 -11.95 -38.83
N LEU A 253 -0.44 -10.92 -39.06
CA LEU A 253 -0.03 -9.98 -38.04
C LEU A 253 -1.25 -9.35 -37.32
N ASP A 254 -2.37 -9.15 -38.02
CA ASP A 254 -3.63 -8.67 -37.43
C ASP A 254 -4.21 -9.64 -36.38
N THR A 255 -4.11 -10.96 -36.60
CA THR A 255 -4.59 -11.97 -35.65
C THR A 255 -3.80 -11.91 -34.33
N GLU A 256 -2.49 -11.75 -34.40
CA GLU A 256 -1.65 -11.62 -33.20
C GLU A 256 -1.91 -10.31 -32.45
N TYR A 257 -2.10 -9.19 -33.17
CA TYR A 257 -2.51 -7.93 -32.52
C TYR A 257 -3.89 -8.00 -31.86
N TRP A 258 -4.83 -8.76 -32.44
CA TRP A 258 -6.13 -8.99 -31.79
C TRP A 258 -6.01 -9.85 -30.54
N LYS A 259 -5.25 -10.96 -30.59
CA LYS A 259 -4.99 -11.81 -29.41
C LYS A 259 -4.34 -11.02 -28.28
N LEU A 260 -3.32 -10.23 -28.60
CA LEU A 260 -2.66 -9.34 -27.63
C LEU A 260 -3.64 -8.34 -27.02
N LEU A 261 -4.44 -7.66 -27.84
CA LEU A 261 -5.42 -6.69 -27.35
C LEU A 261 -6.49 -7.36 -26.48
N LEU A 262 -7.01 -8.52 -26.88
CA LEU A 262 -8.00 -9.26 -26.09
C LEU A 262 -7.43 -9.62 -24.73
N LYS A 263 -6.18 -10.11 -24.68
CA LYS A 263 -5.48 -10.39 -23.42
C LYS A 263 -5.33 -9.14 -22.56
N GLN A 264 -4.87 -8.02 -23.12
CA GLN A 264 -4.71 -6.75 -22.40
C GLN A 264 -6.04 -6.18 -21.88
N LEU A 265 -7.13 -6.30 -22.65
CA LEU A 265 -8.47 -5.85 -22.23
C LEU A 265 -9.05 -6.74 -21.14
N GLU A 266 -8.83 -8.06 -21.22
CA GLU A 266 -9.22 -8.99 -20.15
C GLU A 266 -8.48 -8.67 -18.84
N ASP A 267 -7.16 -8.49 -18.92
CA ASP A 267 -6.31 -8.10 -17.79
C ASP A 267 -6.78 -6.77 -17.18
N CYS A 268 -7.06 -5.77 -18.03
CA CYS A 268 -7.54 -4.46 -17.61
C CYS A 268 -8.95 -4.54 -16.97
N LEU A 269 -9.84 -5.39 -17.48
CA LEU A 269 -11.17 -5.63 -16.91
C LEU A 269 -11.07 -6.28 -15.53
N ILE A 270 -10.22 -7.29 -15.37
CA ILE A 270 -9.99 -7.97 -14.08
C ILE A 270 -9.46 -6.97 -13.05
N LEU A 271 -8.44 -6.20 -13.42
CA LEU A 271 -7.85 -5.19 -12.56
C LEU A 271 -8.88 -4.10 -12.18
N GLN A 272 -9.62 -3.56 -13.15
CA GLN A 272 -10.67 -2.58 -12.89
C GLN A 272 -11.77 -3.14 -11.97
N THR A 273 -12.14 -4.42 -12.13
CA THR A 273 -13.11 -5.10 -11.27
C THR A 273 -12.62 -5.19 -9.82
N LEU A 274 -11.34 -5.55 -9.63
CA LEU A 274 -10.70 -5.53 -8.31
C LEU A 274 -10.74 -4.11 -7.70
N LEU A 275 -10.37 -3.08 -8.46
CA LEU A 275 -10.35 -1.70 -7.97
C LEU A 275 -11.75 -1.14 -7.60
N LEU A 276 -12.81 -1.68 -8.21
CA LEU A 276 -14.21 -1.33 -7.88
C LEU A 276 -14.72 -2.03 -6.60
N SER A 277 -14.11 -3.15 -6.22
CA SER A 277 -14.51 -3.94 -5.05
C SER A 277 -14.33 -3.19 -3.73
N LYS A 278 -15.13 -3.53 -2.72
CA LYS A 278 -15.12 -2.91 -1.38
C LYS A 278 -15.36 -3.94 -0.29
N VAL A 279 -14.54 -3.91 0.77
CA VAL A 279 -14.63 -4.87 1.89
C VAL A 279 -15.68 -4.49 2.93
N SER A 280 -15.94 -3.19 3.22
CA SER A 280 -17.08 -2.75 4.04
C SER A 280 -17.22 -1.22 4.09
N LYS A 281 -18.45 -0.72 4.30
CA LYS A 281 -18.76 0.72 4.52
C LYS A 281 -18.53 1.20 5.96
N LYS A 282 -18.26 0.31 6.92
CA LYS A 282 -18.19 0.66 8.36
C LYS A 282 -16.77 0.90 8.90
N ALA A 283 -15.73 0.58 8.14
CA ALA A 283 -14.33 0.58 8.64
C ALA A 283 -13.50 1.81 8.24
N SER A 284 -14.01 2.74 7.43
CA SER A 284 -13.23 3.92 7.02
C SER A 284 -13.18 4.98 8.13
N GLN A 285 -12.42 4.74 9.20
CA GLN A 285 -11.82 5.79 10.02
C GLN A 285 -10.63 6.47 9.30
N VAL A 286 -10.38 6.13 8.02
CA VAL A 286 -9.53 6.95 7.16
C VAL A 286 -10.30 8.25 6.93
N SER A 287 -9.76 9.34 7.49
CA SER A 287 -10.28 10.70 7.33
C SER A 287 -10.78 10.93 5.91
N SER A 288 -12.04 11.36 5.77
CA SER A 288 -12.69 11.67 4.49
C SER A 288 -11.91 12.65 3.58
N LEU A 289 -10.87 13.29 4.11
CA LEU A 289 -10.01 14.25 3.42
C LEU A 289 -9.01 13.60 2.43
N GLN A 290 -8.81 12.28 2.44
CA GLN A 290 -7.62 11.68 1.79
C GLN A 290 -7.87 10.70 0.64
N THR A 291 -9.11 10.39 0.27
CA THR A 291 -9.33 9.42 -0.82
C THR A 291 -9.68 10.12 -2.12
N GLU A 292 -8.65 10.40 -2.92
CA GLU A 292 -8.87 10.56 -4.36
C GLU A 292 -9.65 9.32 -4.88
N PRO A 293 -10.61 9.52 -5.80
CA PRO A 293 -11.27 8.38 -6.44
C PRO A 293 -10.20 7.53 -7.12
N LEU A 294 -10.30 6.19 -6.99
CA LEU A 294 -9.42 5.31 -7.74
C LEU A 294 -9.67 5.60 -9.23
N GLY A 295 -8.59 5.80 -9.98
CA GLY A 295 -8.68 6.14 -11.40
C GLY A 295 -9.38 5.03 -12.17
N ARG A 296 -10.15 5.41 -13.20
CA ARG A 296 -10.60 4.45 -14.20
C ARG A 296 -9.43 4.08 -15.10
N LEU A 297 -9.24 2.79 -15.29
CA LEU A 297 -8.17 2.21 -16.09
C LEU A 297 -8.61 2.03 -17.54
N SER A 298 -7.63 2.11 -18.42
CA SER A 298 -7.69 1.68 -19.81
C SER A 298 -6.35 1.03 -20.16
N VAL A 299 -6.31 0.22 -21.21
CA VAL A 299 -5.05 -0.39 -21.68
C VAL A 299 -4.02 0.69 -21.98
N LYS A 300 -4.44 1.81 -22.57
CA LYS A 300 -3.56 2.97 -22.81
C LYS A 300 -2.91 3.46 -21.52
N LYS A 301 -3.69 3.70 -20.46
CA LYS A 301 -3.16 4.21 -19.19
C LYS A 301 -2.21 3.22 -18.52
N LEU A 302 -2.47 1.92 -18.65
CA LEU A 302 -1.59 0.89 -18.12
C LEU A 302 -0.27 0.84 -18.90
N LEU A 303 -0.31 0.93 -20.24
CA LEU A 303 0.88 1.03 -21.09
C LEU A 303 1.69 2.29 -20.82
N GLU A 304 1.04 3.43 -20.55
CA GLU A 304 1.70 4.70 -20.21
C GLU A 304 2.19 4.76 -18.75
N GLY A 305 1.73 3.82 -17.91
CA GLY A 305 1.97 3.79 -16.46
C GLY A 305 3.36 3.29 -16.04
N GLY A 306 4.15 2.77 -16.98
CA GLY A 306 5.43 2.13 -16.68
C GLY A 306 5.25 0.76 -16.01
N LYS A 307 6.36 0.03 -15.82
CA LYS A 307 6.34 -1.34 -15.27
C LYS A 307 5.76 -1.42 -13.84
N GLY A 308 5.76 -0.32 -13.09
CA GLY A 308 5.16 -0.24 -11.75
C GLY A 308 3.68 0.15 -11.74
N GLY A 309 3.07 0.48 -12.87
CA GLY A 309 1.73 1.08 -12.92
C GLY A 309 0.60 0.17 -12.39
N ILE A 310 0.71 -1.14 -12.62
CA ILE A 310 -0.25 -2.13 -12.10
C ILE A 310 -0.10 -2.25 -10.58
N ALA A 311 1.12 -2.44 -10.07
CA ALA A 311 1.41 -2.53 -8.65
C ALA A 311 1.00 -1.26 -7.88
N ASP A 312 1.26 -0.08 -8.45
CA ASP A 312 0.85 1.22 -7.91
C ASP A 312 -0.69 1.34 -7.81
N SER A 313 -1.41 0.91 -8.85
CA SER A 313 -2.87 0.92 -8.85
C SER A 313 -3.45 0.02 -7.77
N VAL A 314 -2.90 -1.19 -7.60
CA VAL A 314 -3.32 -2.13 -6.55
C VAL A 314 -2.94 -1.61 -5.17
N ALA A 315 -1.73 -1.04 -4.97
CA ALA A 315 -1.30 -0.48 -3.69
C ALA A 315 -2.23 0.64 -3.20
N LYS A 316 -2.66 1.54 -4.10
CA LYS A 316 -3.65 2.59 -3.79
C LYS A 316 -5.00 2.00 -3.37
N TRP A 317 -5.42 0.90 -3.99
CA TRP A 317 -6.62 0.18 -3.58
C TRP A 317 -6.45 -0.51 -2.22
N VAL A 318 -5.33 -1.19 -1.98
CA VAL A 318 -4.99 -1.81 -0.68
C VAL A 318 -5.07 -0.78 0.44
N PHE A 319 -4.44 0.39 0.26
CA PHE A 319 -4.51 1.51 1.20
C PHE A 319 -5.96 1.97 1.44
N LYS A 320 -6.73 2.17 0.36
CA LYS A 320 -8.11 2.67 0.44
C LYS A 320 -9.06 1.72 1.15
N GLN A 321 -8.82 0.42 1.06
CA GLN A 321 -9.61 -0.62 1.73
C GLN A 321 -9.07 -0.97 3.13
N ASP A 322 -7.90 -0.43 3.54
CA ASP A 322 -7.19 -0.76 4.78
C ASP A 322 -7.00 -2.28 4.99
N LEU A 323 -6.58 -2.98 3.93
CA LEU A 323 -6.41 -4.44 3.98
C LEU A 323 -5.22 -4.83 4.88
N SER A 324 -5.41 -5.89 5.66
CA SER A 324 -4.33 -6.41 6.50
C SER A 324 -3.30 -7.20 5.67
N LEU A 325 -2.04 -7.21 6.13
CA LEU A 325 -0.95 -7.95 5.47
C LEU A 325 -1.23 -9.46 5.36
N ALA A 326 -1.96 -10.02 6.33
CA ALA A 326 -2.36 -11.42 6.31
C ALA A 326 -3.24 -11.75 5.10
N LEU A 327 -4.14 -10.85 4.71
CA LEU A 327 -5.03 -11.07 3.56
C LEU A 327 -4.29 -11.10 2.24
N LEU A 328 -3.31 -10.21 2.05
CA LEU A 328 -2.49 -10.21 0.85
C LEU A 328 -1.74 -11.53 0.67
N ARG A 329 -1.25 -12.12 1.79
CA ARG A 329 -0.58 -13.42 1.81
C ARG A 329 -1.55 -14.59 1.58
N LEU A 330 -2.72 -14.57 2.22
CA LEU A 330 -3.74 -15.62 2.06
C LEU A 330 -4.26 -15.70 0.62
N ALA A 331 -4.39 -14.56 -0.05
CA ALA A 331 -4.77 -14.50 -1.46
C ALA A 331 -3.70 -15.09 -2.39
N GLN A 332 -2.44 -15.10 -1.98
CA GLN A 332 -1.34 -15.61 -2.81
C GLN A 332 -1.11 -17.12 -2.65
N LYS A 333 -1.46 -17.71 -1.50
CA LYS A 333 -1.36 -19.17 -1.28
C LYS A 333 -2.16 -19.91 -2.36
N ARG A 334 -1.45 -20.55 -3.30
CA ARG A 334 -2.01 -21.40 -4.35
C ARG A 334 -2.75 -22.58 -3.72
N GLU A 335 -3.83 -23.04 -4.34
CA GLU A 335 -4.51 -24.30 -4.01
C GLU A 335 -3.66 -25.53 -4.40
N GLU A 336 -2.38 -25.56 -4.03
CA GLU A 336 -1.55 -26.78 -4.12
C GLU A 336 -1.55 -27.43 -2.73
N SER A 337 -2.35 -28.49 -2.60
CA SER A 337 -2.41 -29.38 -1.43
C SER A 337 -1.09 -30.14 -1.23
N GLU A 338 -0.50 -30.04 -0.02
CA GLU A 338 -0.01 -31.16 0.82
C GLU A 338 0.93 -30.65 1.94
N SER A 339 0.38 -30.43 3.13
CA SER A 339 0.94 -30.74 4.47
C SER A 339 0.13 -29.98 5.53
N GLU A 340 -1.02 -30.55 5.92
CA GLU A 340 -1.91 -30.02 6.96
C GLU A 340 -1.31 -30.06 8.39
N GLU A 341 -0.06 -30.49 8.57
CA GLU A 341 0.52 -30.76 9.89
C GLU A 341 1.41 -29.64 10.46
N GLU A 342 1.96 -28.72 9.66
CA GLU A 342 2.70 -27.56 10.20
C GLU A 342 1.79 -26.36 10.52
N MET A 343 0.51 -26.45 10.13
CA MET A 343 -0.42 -25.31 10.08
C MET A 343 -1.14 -25.04 11.42
N GLN A 344 -1.21 -26.01 12.33
CA GLN A 344 -2.03 -25.87 13.55
C GLN A 344 -1.37 -25.10 14.71
N GLN A 345 -0.06 -24.85 14.70
CA GLN A 345 0.62 -24.22 15.84
C GLN A 345 0.93 -22.74 15.67
N THR A 346 0.91 -22.20 14.44
CA THR A 346 1.26 -20.79 14.18
C THR A 346 0.07 -19.95 13.69
N GLU A 347 -0.98 -20.57 13.18
CA GLU A 347 -2.13 -19.85 12.59
C GLU A 347 -3.17 -19.35 13.61
N SER A 348 -3.18 -19.88 14.83
CA SER A 348 -4.13 -19.47 15.89
C SER A 348 -3.80 -18.13 16.57
N HIS A 349 -2.66 -17.51 16.26
CA HIS A 349 -2.20 -16.30 16.96
C HIS A 349 -2.28 -15.00 16.13
N PHE A 350 -2.50 -15.08 14.81
CA PHE A 350 -2.46 -13.92 13.89
C PHE A 350 -3.78 -13.60 13.16
N LEU A 351 -4.72 -14.55 13.08
CA LEU A 351 -6.08 -14.26 12.68
C LEU A 351 -6.84 -13.77 13.91
N ALA A 352 -6.93 -12.46 14.07
CA ALA A 352 -7.97 -11.93 14.95
C ALA A 352 -9.31 -12.50 14.45
N GLU A 353 -10.09 -13.13 15.34
CA GLU A 353 -11.41 -13.76 15.15
C GLU A 353 -12.52 -12.80 14.62
N SER A 354 -12.17 -11.76 13.85
CA SER A 354 -13.03 -10.64 13.46
C SER A 354 -13.05 -10.32 11.95
N VAL A 355 -12.26 -11.03 11.13
CA VAL A 355 -12.12 -10.72 9.69
C VAL A 355 -13.03 -11.59 8.81
N GLU A 356 -13.33 -12.82 9.20
CA GLU A 356 -14.12 -13.77 8.40
C GLU A 356 -15.61 -13.38 8.29
N ASP A 357 -16.16 -12.63 9.25
CA ASP A 357 -17.59 -12.25 9.29
C ASP A 357 -17.97 -11.02 8.44
N GLN A 358 -17.07 -10.49 7.60
CA GLN A 358 -17.33 -9.26 6.84
C GLN A 358 -17.99 -9.52 5.47
N PRO A 359 -19.15 -8.89 5.16
CA PRO A 359 -19.83 -9.07 3.88
C PRO A 359 -19.01 -8.47 2.73
N GLY A 360 -18.66 -9.29 1.72
CA GLY A 360 -17.83 -8.89 0.58
C GLY A 360 -16.36 -9.30 0.68
N PHE A 361 -15.96 -9.89 1.81
CA PHE A 361 -14.61 -10.38 2.05
C PHE A 361 -14.18 -11.49 1.06
N GLU A 362 -15.02 -12.51 0.88
CA GLU A 362 -14.75 -13.64 -0.01
C GLU A 362 -14.61 -13.20 -1.48
N THR A 363 -15.49 -12.29 -1.93
CA THR A 363 -15.42 -11.72 -3.28
C THR A 363 -14.11 -10.98 -3.51
N VAL A 364 -13.64 -10.20 -2.54
CA VAL A 364 -12.35 -9.49 -2.65
C VAL A 364 -11.18 -10.46 -2.70
N LEU A 365 -11.21 -11.52 -1.89
CA LEU A 365 -10.19 -12.56 -1.88
C LEU A 365 -10.11 -13.28 -3.23
N GLU A 366 -11.25 -13.63 -3.82
CA GLU A 366 -11.33 -14.29 -5.13
C GLU A 366 -10.82 -13.38 -6.25
N LEU A 367 -11.23 -12.10 -6.27
CA LEU A 367 -10.74 -11.12 -7.24
C LEU A 367 -9.23 -10.87 -7.12
N LEU A 368 -8.70 -10.83 -5.89
CA LEU A 368 -7.27 -10.66 -5.66
C LEU A 368 -6.47 -11.88 -6.10
N ARG A 369 -6.98 -13.10 -5.84
CA ARG A 369 -6.42 -14.35 -6.38
C ARG A 369 -6.37 -14.33 -7.90
N LEU A 370 -7.47 -13.93 -8.53
CA LEU A 370 -7.55 -13.82 -9.98
C LEU A 370 -6.54 -12.79 -10.52
N ALA A 371 -6.37 -11.65 -9.84
CA ALA A 371 -5.37 -10.64 -10.22
C ALA A 371 -3.94 -11.19 -10.09
N TYR A 372 -3.59 -11.89 -9.01
CA TYR A 372 -2.28 -12.52 -8.89
C TYR A 372 -2.00 -13.56 -9.98
N GLN A 373 -3.02 -14.30 -10.42
CA GLN A 373 -2.89 -15.25 -11.53
C GLN A 373 -2.64 -14.55 -12.87
N GLN A 374 -3.24 -13.37 -13.10
CA GLN A 374 -3.03 -12.62 -14.35
C GLN A 374 -1.74 -11.81 -14.36
N PHE A 375 -1.28 -11.34 -13.20
CA PHE A 375 -0.13 -10.44 -13.06
C PHE A 375 0.95 -11.02 -12.14
N PRO A 376 1.56 -12.17 -12.50
CA PRO A 376 2.51 -12.85 -11.62
C PRO A 376 3.81 -12.06 -11.37
N CYS A 377 4.22 -11.18 -12.29
CA CYS A 377 5.43 -10.37 -12.14
C CYS A 377 5.09 -9.02 -11.49
N SER A 378 4.09 -8.32 -12.03
CA SER A 378 3.67 -7.00 -11.58
C SER A 378 3.06 -7.01 -10.16
N LEU A 379 2.46 -8.13 -9.74
CA LEU A 379 1.93 -8.32 -8.38
C LEU A 379 2.70 -9.36 -7.58
N GLU A 380 3.96 -9.61 -7.93
CA GLU A 380 4.87 -10.34 -7.06
C GLU A 380 4.91 -9.69 -5.67
N MET A 381 5.03 -10.50 -4.61
CA MET A 381 4.82 -10.04 -3.24
C MET A 381 5.78 -8.90 -2.84
N ASP A 382 7.05 -9.00 -3.24
CA ASP A 382 8.04 -7.94 -3.01
C ASP A 382 7.68 -6.65 -3.75
N VAL A 383 7.24 -6.75 -5.00
CA VAL A 383 6.82 -5.62 -5.83
C VAL A 383 5.59 -4.94 -5.23
N LEU A 384 4.57 -5.72 -4.86
CA LEU A 384 3.35 -5.20 -4.28
C LEU A 384 3.62 -4.57 -2.90
N HIS A 385 4.41 -5.21 -2.03
CA HIS A 385 4.75 -4.66 -0.73
C HIS A 385 5.63 -3.40 -0.84
N ALA A 386 6.53 -3.31 -1.81
CA ALA A 386 7.27 -2.07 -2.09
C ALA A 386 6.33 -0.91 -2.45
N HIS A 387 5.36 -1.15 -3.34
CA HIS A 387 4.39 -0.11 -3.72
C HIS A 387 3.42 0.22 -2.59
N CYS A 388 2.95 -0.76 -1.81
CA CYS A 388 2.14 -0.51 -0.61
C CYS A 388 2.92 0.32 0.42
N CYS A 389 4.16 -0.07 0.72
CA CYS A 389 5.05 0.67 1.60
C CYS A 389 5.16 2.14 1.18
N TRP A 390 5.40 2.38 -0.11
CA TRP A 390 5.52 3.72 -0.67
C TRP A 390 4.22 4.53 -0.61
N GLU A 391 3.09 3.93 -0.96
CA GLU A 391 1.78 4.58 -0.89
C GLU A 391 1.47 5.01 0.55
N TYR A 392 1.65 4.12 1.54
CA TYR A 392 1.41 4.45 2.95
C TYR A 392 2.31 5.59 3.46
N VAL A 393 3.59 5.66 3.08
CA VAL A 393 4.47 6.78 3.51
C VAL A 393 4.13 8.08 2.79
N VAL A 394 3.69 8.04 1.53
CA VAL A 394 3.19 9.21 0.80
C VAL A 394 1.95 9.78 1.49
N GLN A 395 1.02 8.92 1.91
CA GLN A 395 -0.20 9.33 2.60
C GLN A 395 0.10 9.87 4.01
N TRP A 396 1.01 9.24 4.76
CA TRP A 396 1.54 9.81 6.01
C TRP A 396 2.21 11.17 5.81
N ASN A 397 2.95 11.37 4.71
CA ASN A 397 3.59 12.65 4.46
C ASN A 397 2.57 13.77 4.22
N LYS A 398 1.43 13.45 3.58
CA LYS A 398 0.28 14.37 3.41
C LYS A 398 -0.42 14.67 4.74
N ASP A 399 -0.56 13.69 5.62
CA ASP A 399 -1.15 13.87 6.95
C ASP A 399 -0.30 13.23 8.07
N PRO A 400 0.65 13.99 8.64
CA PRO A 400 1.61 13.48 9.60
C PRO A 400 1.03 13.08 10.96
N GLU A 401 -0.22 13.48 11.25
CA GLU A 401 -0.89 13.15 12.51
C GLU A 401 -1.29 11.67 12.56
N GLU A 402 -1.56 11.05 11.40
CA GLU A 402 -1.95 9.65 11.28
C GLU A 402 -0.73 8.72 11.30
N ALA A 403 -0.10 8.60 12.46
CA ALA A 403 1.12 7.80 12.65
C ALA A 403 0.98 6.33 12.22
N ARG A 404 -0.23 5.77 12.26
CA ARG A 404 -0.53 4.41 11.79
C ARG A 404 -0.11 4.17 10.34
N PHE A 405 -0.17 5.19 9.47
CA PHE A 405 0.22 5.03 8.07
C PHE A 405 1.73 4.80 7.93
N LEU A 406 2.56 5.50 8.71
CA LEU A 406 4.01 5.26 8.71
C LEU A 406 4.34 3.89 9.32
N ILE A 407 3.61 3.47 10.36
CA ILE A 407 3.77 2.14 10.95
C ILE A 407 3.43 1.05 9.92
N ARG A 408 2.28 1.15 9.25
CA ARG A 408 1.86 0.25 8.16
C ARG A 408 2.86 0.22 7.00
N SER A 409 3.41 1.38 6.64
CA SER A 409 4.46 1.46 5.62
C SER A 409 5.66 0.59 5.98
N ILE A 410 6.15 0.67 7.22
CA ILE A 410 7.27 -0.13 7.70
C ILE A 410 6.90 -1.61 7.85
N GLU A 411 5.67 -1.94 8.22
CA GLU A 411 5.18 -3.33 8.22
C GLU A 411 5.25 -3.95 6.80
N HIS A 412 4.84 -3.20 5.77
CA HIS A 412 5.00 -3.63 4.38
C HIS A 412 6.47 -3.74 3.98
N LEU A 413 7.31 -2.78 4.35
CA LEU A 413 8.76 -2.83 4.11
C LEU A 413 9.38 -4.11 4.67
N ARG A 414 8.99 -4.51 5.90
CA ARG A 414 9.48 -5.73 6.56
C ARG A 414 9.01 -7.02 5.91
N CYS A 415 7.93 -6.96 5.11
CA CYS A 415 7.44 -8.12 4.37
C CYS A 415 8.15 -8.35 3.03
N ILE A 416 8.99 -7.42 2.58
CA ILE A 416 9.80 -7.59 1.38
C ILE A 416 10.91 -8.61 1.68
N THR A 417 10.97 -9.67 0.88
CA THR A 417 11.88 -10.80 1.07
C THR A 417 13.27 -10.53 0.50
N SER A 418 13.35 -9.88 -0.67
CA SER A 418 14.60 -9.44 -1.28
C SER A 418 15.24 -8.32 -0.46
N ALA A 419 16.40 -8.62 0.12
CA ALA A 419 17.17 -7.66 0.90
C ALA A 419 17.60 -6.44 0.07
N HIS A 420 17.91 -6.62 -1.22
CA HIS A 420 18.27 -5.53 -2.14
C HIS A 420 17.12 -4.55 -2.34
N VAL A 421 15.90 -5.04 -2.59
CA VAL A 421 14.71 -4.19 -2.74
C VAL A 421 14.36 -3.53 -1.41
N GLN A 422 14.35 -4.28 -0.31
CA GLN A 422 14.07 -3.74 1.01
C GLN A 422 15.03 -2.61 1.40
N HIS A 423 16.33 -2.81 1.17
CA HIS A 423 17.37 -1.80 1.37
C HIS A 423 17.10 -0.53 0.56
N GLY A 424 16.89 -0.68 -0.75
CA GLY A 424 16.66 0.44 -1.65
C GLY A 424 15.43 1.26 -1.27
N ILE A 425 14.30 0.59 -0.97
CA ILE A 425 13.06 1.27 -0.54
C ILE A 425 13.29 1.98 0.80
N ALA A 426 13.93 1.34 1.77
CA ALA A 426 14.20 1.94 3.08
C ALA A 426 15.06 3.21 2.96
N LEU A 427 16.11 3.16 2.13
CA LEU A 427 16.98 4.31 1.86
C LEU A 427 16.25 5.44 1.12
N MET A 428 15.41 5.10 0.14
CA MET A 428 14.57 6.08 -0.56
C MET A 428 13.56 6.75 0.39
N MET A 429 12.91 5.99 1.28
CA MET A 429 12.01 6.53 2.31
C MET A 429 12.75 7.51 3.21
N TRP A 430 13.93 7.13 3.68
CA TRP A 430 14.76 7.97 4.54
C TRP A 430 15.05 9.33 3.90
N ASN A 431 15.57 9.29 2.66
CA ASN A 431 15.99 10.48 1.92
C ASN A 431 14.81 11.38 1.52
N THR A 432 13.66 10.77 1.18
CA THR A 432 12.51 11.49 0.63
C THR A 432 11.64 12.12 1.73
N PHE A 433 11.35 11.38 2.80
CA PHE A 433 10.31 11.76 3.77
C PHE A 433 10.82 11.98 5.19
N ILE A 434 11.86 11.25 5.63
CA ILE A 434 12.17 11.13 7.06
C ILE A 434 13.23 12.11 7.53
N VAL A 435 14.37 12.22 6.83
CA VAL A 435 15.57 12.91 7.32
C VAL A 435 15.32 14.37 7.74
N LYS A 436 14.49 15.10 7.00
CA LYS A 436 14.16 16.50 7.29
C LYS A 436 13.33 16.64 8.57
N ARG A 437 12.32 15.78 8.77
CA ARG A 437 11.47 15.81 9.98
C ARG A 437 12.24 15.36 11.21
N LEU A 438 13.07 14.31 11.07
CA LEU A 438 13.93 13.84 12.17
C LEU A 438 14.96 14.90 12.58
N SER A 439 15.61 15.57 11.63
CA SER A 439 16.55 16.65 11.97
C SER A 439 15.87 17.81 12.70
N ALA A 440 14.67 18.21 12.27
CA ALA A 440 13.89 19.23 12.96
C ALA A 440 13.52 18.82 14.40
N ALA A 441 13.10 17.55 14.59
CA ALA A 441 12.84 16.98 15.91
C ALA A 441 14.08 17.04 16.81
N THR A 442 15.24 16.63 16.31
CA THR A 442 16.50 16.65 17.04
C THR A 442 16.86 18.05 17.51
N TYR A 443 16.84 19.04 16.62
CA TYR A 443 17.21 20.42 16.99
C TYR A 443 16.19 21.06 17.94
N LEU A 444 14.90 20.75 17.81
CA LEU A 444 13.89 21.18 18.77
C LEU A 444 14.22 20.61 20.15
N MET A 445 14.40 19.29 20.25
CA MET A 445 14.66 18.60 21.52
C MET A 445 15.96 19.05 22.18
N ASP A 446 17.02 19.29 21.41
CA ASP A 446 18.30 19.83 21.90
C ASP A 446 18.16 21.25 22.44
N LYS A 447 17.33 22.08 21.78
CA LYS A 447 17.05 23.44 22.20
C LYS A 447 16.25 23.50 23.51
N VAL A 448 15.18 22.71 23.65
CA VAL A 448 14.35 22.71 24.88
C VAL A 448 14.97 21.89 26.01
N GLY A 449 15.83 20.91 25.72
CA GLY A 449 16.45 20.05 26.72
C GLY A 449 15.47 19.15 27.47
N LYS A 450 14.32 18.82 26.87
CA LYS A 450 13.26 17.95 27.40
C LYS A 450 12.30 17.56 26.29
N ALA A 451 11.40 16.62 26.56
CA ALA A 451 10.28 16.31 25.67
C ALA A 451 9.48 17.60 25.32
N PRO A 452 9.44 18.03 24.03
CA PRO A 452 8.66 19.18 23.60
C PRO A 452 7.16 18.96 23.78
N LYS A 453 6.43 20.06 23.99
CA LYS A 453 4.96 20.06 24.09
C LYS A 453 4.33 20.25 22.71
N ASP A 454 3.12 19.75 22.51
CA ASP A 454 2.33 19.81 21.26
C ASP A 454 2.54 21.08 20.41
N ARG A 455 2.34 22.28 20.99
CA ARG A 455 2.50 23.56 20.26
C ARG A 455 3.87 23.71 19.57
N LEU A 456 4.94 23.26 20.22
CA LEU A 456 6.30 23.35 19.66
C LEU A 456 6.51 22.28 18.59
N CYS A 457 6.00 21.07 18.81
CA CYS A 457 6.06 19.97 17.83
C CYS A 457 5.37 20.38 16.52
N ARG A 458 4.14 20.92 16.59
CA ARG A 458 3.39 21.35 15.41
C ARG A 458 4.09 22.47 14.65
N ARG A 459 4.73 23.40 15.36
CA ARG A 459 5.41 24.55 14.75
C ARG A 459 6.72 24.15 14.06
N ASP A 460 7.56 23.37 14.73
CA ASP A 460 8.94 23.13 14.28
C ASP A 460 9.10 21.81 13.51
N VAL A 461 8.26 20.80 13.78
CA VAL A 461 8.30 19.46 13.14
C VAL A 461 7.12 19.23 12.20
N GLY A 462 5.98 19.89 12.45
CA GLY A 462 4.77 19.77 11.62
C GLY A 462 3.80 18.66 12.05
N MET A 463 3.91 18.17 13.30
CA MET A 463 3.02 17.14 13.88
C MET A 463 2.84 17.34 15.39
N SER A 464 1.81 16.74 16.00
CA SER A 464 1.60 16.71 17.46
C SER A 464 2.73 16.02 18.24
N ASP A 465 2.75 16.20 19.57
CA ASP A 465 3.67 15.47 20.45
C ASP A 465 3.39 13.96 20.52
N THR A 466 2.12 13.57 20.45
CA THR A 466 1.71 12.16 20.33
C THR A 466 2.18 11.56 19.02
N ALA A 467 1.91 12.19 17.88
CA ALA A 467 2.37 11.73 16.57
C ALA A 467 3.90 11.73 16.48
N MET A 468 4.57 12.72 17.07
CA MET A 468 6.04 12.80 17.13
C MET A 468 6.66 11.62 17.88
N THR A 469 6.02 11.14 18.95
CA THR A 469 6.52 9.97 19.69
C THR A 469 6.47 8.71 18.81
N SER A 470 5.36 8.48 18.11
CA SER A 470 5.24 7.36 17.18
C SER A 470 6.17 7.49 15.98
N PHE A 471 6.31 8.70 15.40
CA PHE A 471 7.24 8.99 14.32
C PHE A 471 8.68 8.64 14.67
N LEU A 472 9.16 9.00 15.87
CA LEU A 472 10.51 8.66 16.31
C LEU A 472 10.71 7.15 16.48
N GLY A 473 9.70 6.44 16.99
CA GLY A 473 9.71 4.97 17.05
C GLY A 473 9.82 4.35 15.65
N SER A 474 9.00 4.82 14.71
CA SER A 474 9.04 4.39 13.31
C SER A 474 10.37 4.73 12.61
N CYS A 475 11.01 5.85 12.93
CA CYS A 475 12.33 6.18 12.40
C CYS A 475 13.39 5.16 12.86
N SER A 476 13.33 4.74 14.13
CA SER A 476 14.22 3.70 14.64
C SER A 476 13.96 2.36 13.96
N ASP A 477 12.70 1.99 13.78
CA ASP A 477 12.30 0.78 13.07
C ASP A 477 12.78 0.76 11.61
N LEU A 478 12.67 1.90 10.91
CA LEU A 478 13.15 2.04 9.54
C LEU A 478 14.68 1.89 9.45
N LEU A 479 15.43 2.57 10.32
CA LEU A 479 16.89 2.51 10.32
C LEU A 479 17.38 1.10 10.69
N GLN A 480 16.71 0.44 11.62
CA GLN A 480 16.99 -0.96 11.96
C GLN A 480 16.75 -1.88 10.75
N THR A 481 15.59 -1.78 10.10
CA THR A 481 15.29 -2.56 8.90
C THR A 481 16.27 -2.28 7.75
N LEU A 482 16.74 -1.03 7.60
CA LEU A 482 17.77 -0.66 6.63
C LEU A 482 19.11 -1.36 6.91
N MET A 483 19.57 -1.35 8.16
CA MET A 483 20.82 -2.03 8.55
C MET A 483 20.72 -3.55 8.38
N GLU A 484 19.60 -4.15 8.78
CA GLU A 484 19.35 -5.59 8.60
C GLU A 484 19.28 -5.98 7.12
N ALA A 485 18.70 -5.12 6.26
CA ALA A 485 18.66 -5.34 4.82
C ALA A 485 20.05 -5.27 4.19
N ASP A 486 20.87 -4.29 4.57
CA ASP A 486 22.23 -4.13 4.04
C ASP A 486 23.09 -5.38 4.34
N ILE A 487 23.05 -5.88 5.59
CA ILE A 487 23.76 -7.13 5.97
C ILE A 487 23.26 -8.32 5.15
N ARG A 488 21.93 -8.50 5.03
CA ARG A 488 21.35 -9.62 4.29
C ARG A 488 21.59 -9.54 2.78
N SER A 489 21.79 -8.34 2.25
CA SER A 489 22.01 -8.13 0.82
C SER A 489 23.31 -8.75 0.32
N ASP A 490 24.33 -8.88 1.18
CA ASP A 490 25.60 -9.53 0.87
C ASP A 490 25.44 -11.06 0.64
N GLU A 491 24.44 -11.68 1.27
CA GLU A 491 24.18 -13.12 1.17
C GLU A 491 23.18 -13.48 0.05
N MET A 492 22.41 -12.50 -0.44
CA MET A 492 21.35 -12.71 -1.42
C MET A 492 21.78 -12.33 -2.84
N GLN A 493 21.30 -13.10 -3.82
CA GLN A 493 21.45 -12.72 -5.24
C GLN A 493 20.52 -11.55 -5.58
N LEU A 494 20.93 -10.73 -6.54
CA LEU A 494 20.08 -9.67 -7.08
C LEU A 494 18.82 -10.28 -7.71
N PRO A 495 17.62 -9.75 -7.40
CA PRO A 495 16.39 -10.26 -7.99
C PRO A 495 16.36 -9.95 -9.49
N VAL A 496 15.80 -10.88 -10.27
CA VAL A 496 15.53 -10.69 -11.69
C VAL A 496 14.12 -10.14 -11.82
N LEU A 497 13.99 -8.95 -12.43
CA LEU A 497 12.70 -8.32 -12.66
C LEU A 497 12.19 -8.68 -14.05
N ASP A 498 11.21 -9.57 -14.08
CA ASP A 498 10.52 -9.96 -15.31
C ASP A 498 9.28 -9.07 -15.58
N THR A 499 8.69 -9.22 -16.75
CA THR A 499 7.48 -8.50 -17.15
C THR A 499 6.58 -9.46 -17.91
N GLU A 500 5.27 -9.36 -17.70
CA GLU A 500 4.29 -10.18 -18.41
C GLU A 500 4.36 -9.95 -19.93
N ASP A 501 4.27 -11.02 -20.73
CA ASP A 501 4.38 -10.96 -22.20
C ASP A 501 3.44 -9.94 -22.84
N ALA A 502 2.21 -9.82 -22.31
CA ALA A 502 1.20 -8.87 -22.80
C ALA A 502 1.56 -7.40 -22.53
N TRP A 503 2.54 -7.14 -21.66
CA TRP A 503 2.91 -5.82 -21.13
C TRP A 503 4.38 -5.47 -21.36
N VAL A 504 5.09 -6.20 -22.23
CA VAL A 504 6.49 -5.91 -22.59
C VAL A 504 6.67 -4.54 -23.25
N SER A 505 5.65 -4.06 -23.97
CA SER A 505 5.66 -2.78 -24.69
C SER A 505 5.27 -1.56 -23.84
N VAL A 506 5.22 -1.70 -22.51
CA VAL A 506 4.91 -0.60 -21.59
C VAL A 506 5.96 0.52 -21.73
N GLU A 507 5.48 1.74 -21.93
CA GLU A 507 6.28 2.96 -22.06
C GLU A 507 5.94 3.88 -20.89
N GLY A 508 6.86 4.07 -19.95
CA GLY A 508 6.56 4.92 -18.80
C GLY A 508 7.73 5.12 -17.86
N GLN A 509 7.42 5.59 -16.66
CA GLN A 509 8.43 5.79 -15.62
C GLN A 509 9.01 4.47 -15.15
N THR A 510 10.29 4.49 -14.76
CA THR A 510 10.97 3.39 -14.09
C THR A 510 10.18 2.95 -12.87
N SER A 511 10.02 1.64 -12.69
CA SER A 511 9.28 1.11 -11.54
C SER A 511 9.99 1.44 -10.22
N LEU A 512 9.22 1.48 -9.14
CA LEU A 512 9.76 1.75 -7.81
C LEU A 512 10.84 0.73 -7.40
N VAL A 513 10.67 -0.54 -7.78
CA VAL A 513 11.61 -1.63 -7.46
C VAL A 513 12.90 -1.50 -8.26
N GLU A 514 12.85 -1.14 -9.54
CA GLU A 514 14.05 -0.83 -10.33
C GLU A 514 14.81 0.35 -9.70
N LEU A 515 14.11 1.43 -9.29
CA LEU A 515 14.74 2.55 -8.58
C LEU A 515 15.36 2.14 -7.23
N ALA A 516 14.77 1.17 -6.53
CA ALA A 516 15.31 0.63 -5.29
C ALA A 516 16.61 -0.13 -5.55
N LEU A 517 16.69 -0.94 -6.61
CA LEU A 517 17.91 -1.68 -6.98
C LEU A 517 19.04 -0.77 -7.46
N GLU A 518 18.72 0.43 -7.96
CA GLU A 518 19.71 1.45 -8.33
C GLU A 518 20.32 2.20 -7.13
N GLN A 519 19.79 1.99 -5.92
CA GLN A 519 20.31 2.67 -4.73
C GLN A 519 21.71 2.19 -4.35
N LYS A 520 22.52 3.11 -3.82
CA LYS A 520 23.86 2.79 -3.32
C LYS A 520 23.79 2.09 -1.97
N HIS A 521 24.79 1.26 -1.68
CA HIS A 521 25.01 0.75 -0.33
C HIS A 521 25.23 1.88 0.68
N ILE A 522 24.75 1.65 1.89
CA ILE A 522 24.91 2.58 3.00
C ILE A 522 26.33 2.47 3.58
N HIS A 523 26.78 3.54 4.21
CA HIS A 523 27.91 3.46 5.11
C HIS A 523 27.39 2.99 6.48
N TYR A 524 27.37 1.67 6.71
CA TYR A 524 26.76 1.04 7.89
C TYR A 524 27.04 1.76 9.22
N PRO A 525 28.30 2.13 9.57
CA PRO A 525 28.58 2.81 10.84
C PRO A 525 27.90 4.18 10.97
N LEU A 526 27.65 4.88 9.87
CA LEU A 526 26.94 6.15 9.89
C LEU A 526 25.44 5.94 10.17
N VAL A 527 24.86 4.87 9.63
CA VAL A 527 23.45 4.51 9.87
C VAL A 527 23.26 4.06 11.31
N GLU A 528 24.18 3.25 11.85
CA GLU A 528 24.21 2.86 13.26
C GLU A 528 24.32 4.08 14.19
N HIS A 529 25.24 5.01 13.90
CA HIS A 529 25.37 6.25 14.67
C HIS A 529 24.07 7.09 14.65
N GLN A 530 23.40 7.17 13.50
CA GLN A 530 22.11 7.85 13.35
C GLN A 530 20.97 7.12 14.07
N SER A 531 20.98 5.78 14.11
CA SER A 531 19.98 4.96 14.80
C SER A 531 20.06 5.14 16.31
N VAL A 532 21.28 5.23 16.88
CA VAL A 532 21.51 5.55 18.29
C VAL A 532 20.89 6.91 18.64
N LEU A 533 21.13 7.96 17.86
CA LEU A 533 20.48 9.25 18.08
C LEU A 533 18.96 9.15 18.02
N CYS A 534 18.42 8.41 17.05
CA CYS A 534 16.98 8.22 16.90
C CYS A 534 16.36 7.55 18.15
N MET A 535 16.99 6.49 18.66
CA MET A 535 16.58 5.81 19.88
C MET A 535 16.64 6.71 21.11
N LEU A 536 17.65 7.57 21.23
CA LEU A 536 17.74 8.55 22.31
C LEU A 536 16.58 9.56 22.25
N LEU A 537 16.22 10.06 21.07
CA LEU A 537 15.09 10.97 20.90
C LEU A 537 13.78 10.27 21.25
N TYR A 538 13.58 9.05 20.75
CA TYR A 538 12.39 8.26 21.03
C TYR A 538 12.21 8.02 22.53
N THR A 539 13.25 7.58 23.24
CA THR A 539 13.20 7.34 24.69
C THR A 539 12.96 8.62 25.49
N ILE A 540 13.56 9.75 25.11
CA ILE A 540 13.29 11.05 25.75
C ILE A 540 11.82 11.45 25.62
N MET A 541 11.23 11.30 24.43
CA MET A 541 9.81 11.57 24.21
C MET A 541 8.94 10.58 24.99
N LYS A 542 9.19 9.29 24.84
CA LYS A 542 8.40 8.20 25.41
C LYS A 542 8.29 8.27 26.93
N PHE A 543 9.42 8.50 27.60
CA PHE A 543 9.50 8.60 29.07
C PHE A 543 9.44 10.03 29.58
N SER A 544 9.18 11.01 28.70
CA SER A 544 9.08 12.43 29.06
C SER A 544 10.29 12.94 29.86
N LEU A 545 11.50 12.53 29.45
CA LEU A 545 12.74 12.88 30.15
C LEU A 545 12.98 14.38 30.13
N LYS A 546 13.46 14.92 31.25
CA LYS A 546 13.74 16.35 31.46
C LYS A 546 15.24 16.62 31.57
N SER A 547 15.67 17.83 31.25
CA SER A 547 17.06 18.27 31.40
C SER A 547 18.07 17.40 30.63
N VAL A 548 17.69 16.93 29.44
CA VAL A 548 18.54 16.15 28.54
C VAL A 548 18.61 16.85 27.20
N LYS A 549 19.82 17.18 26.75
CA LYS A 549 20.09 17.67 25.40
C LYS A 549 20.64 16.51 24.56
N PRO A 550 19.90 15.99 23.56
CA PRO A 550 20.32 14.79 22.85
C PRO A 550 21.70 14.91 22.21
N LEU A 551 22.03 16.07 21.63
CA LEU A 551 23.32 16.25 20.96
C LEU A 551 24.47 16.32 21.97
N SER A 552 24.24 16.71 23.24
CA SER A 552 25.32 16.75 24.23
C SER A 552 25.87 15.38 24.60
N LEU A 553 25.20 14.29 24.21
CA LEU A 553 25.67 12.91 24.38
C LEU A 553 26.72 12.49 23.34
N PHE A 554 26.98 13.36 22.36
CA PHE A 554 27.92 13.11 21.28
C PHE A 554 29.06 14.14 21.29
N ASP A 555 30.23 13.70 20.82
CA ASP A 555 31.40 14.55 20.61
C ASP A 555 31.21 15.43 19.36
N SER A 556 32.22 16.25 19.05
CA SER A 556 32.15 17.16 17.90
C SER A 556 32.10 16.43 16.56
N LYS A 557 32.83 15.31 16.40
CA LYS A 557 32.82 14.51 15.17
C LYS A 557 31.47 13.85 14.94
N GLY A 558 30.92 13.20 15.97
CA GLY A 558 29.62 12.56 15.92
C GLY A 558 28.49 13.54 15.62
N LYS A 559 28.52 14.75 16.19
CA LYS A 559 27.56 15.81 15.86
C LYS A 559 27.58 16.22 14.40
N ASN A 560 28.77 16.31 13.80
CA ASN A 560 28.93 16.74 12.41
C ASN A 560 28.53 15.68 11.39
N ALA A 561 28.45 14.41 11.81
CA ALA A 561 28.07 13.28 10.96
C ALA A 561 26.54 13.13 10.81
N PHE A 562 25.72 13.61 11.76
CA PHE A 562 24.27 13.44 11.69
C PHE A 562 23.64 14.09 10.46
N PHE A 563 22.61 13.42 9.92
CA PHE A 563 21.82 13.87 8.77
C PHE A 563 22.62 14.13 7.48
N LYS A 564 23.85 13.62 7.39
CA LYS A 564 24.56 13.49 6.10
C LYS A 564 23.92 12.40 5.26
N ASP A 565 24.25 12.38 3.97
CA ASP A 565 23.87 11.28 3.08
C ASP A 565 24.37 9.95 3.68
N LEU A 566 23.46 9.01 3.90
CA LEU A 566 23.78 7.72 4.54
C LEU A 566 24.74 6.86 3.72
N THR A 567 24.90 7.16 2.43
CA THR A 567 25.84 6.48 1.53
C THR A 567 27.24 7.10 1.58
N SER A 568 27.40 8.23 2.27
CA SER A 568 28.68 8.95 2.35
C SER A 568 29.56 8.44 3.51
N ILE A 569 30.86 8.32 3.24
CA ILE A 569 31.84 7.98 4.26
C ILE A 569 32.08 9.23 5.14
N GLN A 570 31.79 9.10 6.43
CA GLN A 570 31.95 10.18 7.42
C GLN A 570 32.99 9.79 8.47
N LEU A 571 33.71 10.79 9.00
CA LEU A 571 34.64 10.58 10.10
C LEU A 571 33.84 10.45 11.41
N LEU A 572 33.65 9.21 11.86
CA LEU A 572 32.98 8.91 13.12
C LEU A 572 33.95 8.94 14.31
N PRO A 573 33.43 9.08 15.55
CA PRO A 573 34.26 9.06 16.75
C PRO A 573 34.94 7.70 16.89
N SER A 574 36.28 7.69 16.95
CA SER A 574 37.08 6.52 17.23
C SER A 574 38.19 6.90 18.22
N GLY A 575 38.34 6.12 19.28
CA GLY A 575 39.32 6.35 20.37
C GLY A 575 38.70 6.72 21.72
N ASP A 576 39.56 7.03 22.69
CA ASP A 576 39.18 7.34 24.08
C ASP A 576 38.28 8.57 24.16
N VAL A 577 37.16 8.41 24.86
CA VAL A 577 36.16 9.45 25.06
C VAL A 577 36.51 10.29 26.28
N ASP A 578 36.30 11.61 26.18
CA ASP A 578 36.43 12.55 27.29
C ASP A 578 35.65 12.04 28.53
N PRO A 579 36.30 11.88 29.71
CA PRO A 579 35.64 11.46 30.94
C PRO A 579 34.43 12.32 31.31
N ALA A 580 34.44 13.62 30.98
CA ALA A 580 33.28 14.49 31.22
C ALA A 580 32.09 14.08 30.36
N LEU A 581 32.31 13.69 29.10
CA LEU A 581 31.26 13.20 28.21
C LEU A 581 30.73 11.84 28.66
N LEU A 582 31.61 10.93 29.10
CA LEU A 582 31.21 9.65 29.69
C LEU A 582 30.33 9.85 30.94
N SER A 583 30.65 10.83 31.78
CA SER A 583 29.83 11.18 32.94
C SER A 583 28.42 11.62 32.53
N VAL A 584 28.29 12.47 31.51
CA VAL A 584 26.97 12.92 30.99
C VAL A 584 26.18 11.75 30.39
N ARG A 585 26.84 10.85 29.64
CA ARG A 585 26.22 9.65 29.07
C ARG A 585 25.74 8.69 30.16
N HIS A 586 26.56 8.45 31.18
CA HIS A 586 26.20 7.63 32.33
C HIS A 586 24.99 8.21 33.09
N GLN A 587 24.98 9.52 33.37
CA GLN A 587 23.85 10.20 34.00
C GLN A 587 22.56 10.11 33.18
N PHE A 588 22.67 10.16 31.85
CA PHE A 588 21.53 9.96 30.97
C PHE A 588 20.98 8.54 31.06
N LEU A 589 21.85 7.52 30.96
CA LEU A 589 21.42 6.12 30.97
C LEU A 589 20.80 5.71 32.31
N THR A 590 21.39 6.12 33.45
CA THR A 590 20.80 5.85 34.77
C THR A 590 19.42 6.52 34.92
N LYS A 591 19.27 7.74 34.39
CA LYS A 591 17.98 8.43 34.35
C LYS A 591 16.95 7.71 33.48
N LEU A 592 17.37 7.19 32.33
CA LEU A 592 16.52 6.40 31.45
C LEU A 592 16.04 5.12 32.15
N VAL A 593 16.95 4.39 32.79
CA VAL A 593 16.64 3.18 33.59
C VAL A 593 15.63 3.48 34.70
N SER A 594 15.84 4.55 35.47
CA SER A 594 14.90 4.95 36.52
C SER A 594 13.50 5.24 35.97
N ALA A 595 13.41 5.93 34.83
CA ALA A 595 12.13 6.25 34.19
C ALA A 595 11.44 5.01 33.60
N LEU A 596 12.22 4.06 33.08
CA LEU A 596 11.75 2.77 32.58
C LEU A 596 11.09 1.94 33.69
N VAL A 597 11.81 1.75 34.80
CA VAL A 597 11.30 0.98 35.94
C VAL A 597 10.07 1.67 36.55
N GLN A 598 10.07 3.01 36.63
CA GLN A 598 8.91 3.77 37.07
C GLN A 598 7.66 3.50 36.21
N ALA A 599 7.82 3.51 34.87
CA ALA A 599 6.73 3.22 33.95
C ALA A 599 6.21 1.78 34.12
N GLN A 600 7.12 0.81 34.27
CA GLN A 600 6.77 -0.59 34.51
C GLN A 600 6.01 -0.81 35.83
N ALA A 601 6.48 -0.18 36.91
CA ALA A 601 5.83 -0.23 38.21
C ALA A 601 4.42 0.41 38.19
N SER A 602 4.25 1.50 37.45
CA SER A 602 2.94 2.15 37.30
C SER A 602 1.93 1.28 36.55
N SER A 603 2.38 0.56 35.51
CA SER A 603 1.55 -0.34 34.69
C SER A 603 1.01 -1.53 35.48
N GLN A 604 1.80 -2.10 36.39
CA GLN A 604 1.36 -3.21 37.25
C GLN A 604 0.24 -2.79 38.23
N LYS A 605 0.23 -1.54 38.69
CA LYS A 605 -0.81 -1.02 39.59
C LYS A 605 -2.16 -0.76 38.90
N THR A 606 -2.16 -0.58 37.58
CA THR A 606 -3.36 -0.31 36.76
C THR A 606 -4.03 -1.56 36.16
N LYS A 607 -3.50 -2.76 36.37
CA LYS A 607 -4.08 -4.02 35.85
C LYS A 607 -5.47 -4.39 36.43
N ASP A 608 -6.00 -3.60 37.37
CA ASP A 608 -7.33 -3.77 37.95
C ASP A 608 -8.47 -3.10 37.15
N ASN A 609 -8.21 -2.49 35.98
CA ASN A 609 -9.27 -1.93 35.12
C ASN A 609 -9.04 -2.23 33.62
N PRO A 610 -9.89 -3.03 32.95
CA PRO A 610 -9.63 -3.57 31.62
C PRO A 610 -10.20 -2.75 30.43
N GLU A 611 -10.54 -1.47 30.60
CA GLU A 611 -11.15 -0.66 29.53
C GLU A 611 -10.25 0.51 29.12
N GLU A 612 -9.23 0.25 28.29
CA GLU A 612 -8.66 1.23 27.35
C GLU A 612 -7.74 0.49 26.35
N THR A 613 -8.34 -0.42 25.59
CA THR A 613 -7.73 -1.02 24.39
C THR A 613 -8.00 -0.10 23.20
N LEU A 614 -6.92 0.46 22.62
CA LEU A 614 -6.76 0.90 21.21
C LEU A 614 -5.50 1.76 20.99
N ASN A 615 -4.60 1.90 21.97
CA ASN A 615 -3.25 2.41 21.69
C ASN A 615 -2.38 1.24 21.23
N VAL A 616 -2.00 1.27 19.94
CA VAL A 616 -1.07 0.34 19.28
C VAL A 616 0.08 -0.03 20.23
N SER A 617 0.25 -1.34 20.39
CA SER A 617 1.11 -2.05 21.35
C SER A 617 2.44 -1.35 21.63
N VAL A 618 2.57 -0.86 22.85
CA VAL A 618 3.85 -0.48 23.49
C VAL A 618 4.46 -1.69 24.22
N LYS A 619 3.86 -2.88 24.08
CA LYS A 619 4.22 -4.08 24.85
C LYS A 619 5.42 -4.86 24.29
N ASP A 620 5.96 -4.51 23.11
CA ASP A 620 6.82 -5.42 22.34
C ASP A 620 8.34 -5.12 22.29
N ARG A 621 8.87 -4.13 23.02
CA ARG A 621 10.33 -3.91 23.08
C ARG A 621 10.94 -4.33 24.41
N ASP A 622 12.00 -5.13 24.33
CA ASP A 622 12.88 -5.45 25.46
C ASP A 622 13.71 -4.21 25.82
N TRP A 623 13.12 -3.35 26.66
CA TRP A 623 13.75 -2.10 27.07
C TRP A 623 15.07 -2.28 27.84
N PRO A 624 15.20 -3.24 28.78
CA PRO A 624 16.49 -3.54 29.40
C PRO A 624 17.60 -3.84 28.38
N ALA A 625 17.35 -4.73 27.42
CA ALA A 625 18.34 -5.04 26.38
C ALA A 625 18.71 -3.78 25.57
N LEU A 626 17.70 -2.99 25.18
CA LEU A 626 17.91 -1.74 24.44
C LEU A 626 18.76 -0.71 25.19
N VAL A 627 18.64 -0.63 26.51
CA VAL A 627 19.47 0.27 27.31
C VAL A 627 20.93 -0.21 27.37
N LEU A 628 21.15 -1.52 27.43
CA LEU A 628 22.50 -2.09 27.39
C LEU A 628 23.14 -1.86 26.02
N ASP A 629 22.39 -2.04 24.92
CA ASP A 629 22.86 -1.70 23.58
C ASP A 629 23.25 -0.22 23.52
N LEU A 630 22.41 0.69 24.03
CA LEU A 630 22.75 2.12 24.10
C LEU A 630 23.99 2.38 24.96
N ALA A 631 24.17 1.65 26.06
CA ALA A 631 25.37 1.76 26.90
C ALA A 631 26.62 1.37 26.12
N GLN A 632 26.58 0.27 25.38
CA GLN A 632 27.66 -0.19 24.52
C GLN A 632 28.02 0.86 23.46
N HIS A 633 27.03 1.36 22.70
CA HIS A 633 27.26 2.38 21.67
C HIS A 633 27.75 3.72 22.23
N LEU A 634 27.31 4.09 23.44
CA LEU A 634 27.77 5.28 24.14
C LEU A 634 29.07 5.04 24.94
N GLN A 635 29.64 3.84 24.89
CA GLN A 635 30.86 3.44 25.61
C GLN A 635 30.77 3.64 27.14
N VAL A 636 29.58 3.43 27.70
CA VAL A 636 29.37 3.38 29.15
C VAL A 636 29.42 1.92 29.58
N ASN A 637 30.09 1.65 30.70
CA ASN A 637 30.19 0.28 31.24
C ASN A 637 28.79 -0.29 31.51
N GLU A 638 28.43 -1.32 30.76
CA GLU A 638 27.16 -2.04 30.80
C GLU A 638 26.83 -2.56 32.21
N ASP A 639 27.83 -3.10 32.93
CA ASP A 639 27.63 -3.65 34.27
C ASP A 639 27.18 -2.58 35.28
N VAL A 640 27.67 -1.35 35.14
CA VAL A 640 27.22 -0.23 35.99
C VAL A 640 25.74 0.08 35.75
N ILE A 641 25.29 0.00 34.50
CA ILE A 641 23.89 0.24 34.14
C ILE A 641 23.00 -0.92 34.58
N GLN A 642 23.47 -2.18 34.41
CA GLN A 642 22.76 -3.37 34.87
C GLN A 642 22.57 -3.36 36.40
N ARG A 643 23.60 -3.00 37.16
CA ARG A 643 23.49 -2.84 38.62
C ARG A 643 22.48 -1.77 39.02
N HIS A 644 22.50 -0.63 38.32
CA HIS A 644 21.52 0.44 38.56
C HIS A 644 20.09 -0.02 38.24
N TYR A 645 19.89 -0.81 37.17
CA TYR A 645 18.60 -1.41 36.84
C TYR A 645 18.09 -2.34 37.95
N VAL A 646 18.93 -3.24 38.45
CA VAL A 646 18.59 -4.10 39.59
C VAL A 646 18.21 -3.27 40.82
N CYS A 647 19.03 -2.26 41.17
CA CYS A 647 18.76 -1.38 42.31
C CYS A 647 17.41 -0.67 42.16
N GLU A 648 17.09 -0.14 40.98
CA GLU A 648 15.81 0.52 40.74
C GLU A 648 14.62 -0.45 40.80
N LEU A 649 14.75 -1.68 40.29
CA LEU A 649 13.69 -2.70 40.44
C LEU A 649 13.35 -2.92 41.93
N TYR A 650 14.36 -3.11 42.78
CA TYR A 650 14.15 -3.16 44.22
C TYR A 650 13.62 -1.83 44.77
N ASN A 651 14.10 -0.67 44.30
CA ASN A 651 13.63 0.62 44.80
C ASN A 651 12.11 0.84 44.59
N TYR A 652 11.56 0.30 43.51
CA TYR A 652 10.13 0.32 43.20
C TYR A 652 9.35 -0.88 43.77
N GLY A 653 10.01 -1.82 44.44
CA GLY A 653 9.39 -3.02 45.05
C GLY A 653 9.09 -4.15 44.06
N LEU A 654 9.75 -4.16 42.90
CA LEU A 654 9.66 -5.22 41.88
C LEU A 654 10.70 -6.32 42.13
N ASP A 655 10.78 -6.80 43.37
CA ASP A 655 11.86 -7.66 43.88
C ASP A 655 12.04 -8.96 43.09
N GLN A 656 10.96 -9.56 42.60
CA GLN A 656 11.02 -10.78 41.79
C GLN A 656 11.78 -10.54 40.48
N LEU A 657 11.49 -9.43 39.78
CA LEU A 657 12.22 -9.05 38.57
C LEU A 657 13.66 -8.65 38.90
N GLY A 658 13.87 -8.02 40.06
CA GLY A 658 15.20 -7.71 40.57
C GLY A 658 16.06 -8.97 40.74
N GLU A 659 15.50 -10.02 41.34
CA GLU A 659 16.18 -11.29 41.57
C GLU A 659 16.58 -11.98 40.25
N GLU A 660 15.71 -11.96 39.25
CA GLU A 660 16.01 -12.46 37.91
C GLU A 660 17.13 -11.64 37.25
N ALA A 661 17.09 -10.31 37.39
CA ALA A 661 18.07 -9.40 36.78
C ALA A 661 19.47 -9.47 37.42
N ILE A 662 19.59 -9.88 38.70
CA ILE A 662 20.89 -10.12 39.37
C ILE A 662 21.75 -11.13 38.58
N LEU A 663 21.12 -12.11 37.93
CA LEU A 663 21.83 -13.15 37.19
C LEU A 663 22.69 -12.59 36.05
N GLN A 664 22.34 -11.42 35.53
CA GLN A 664 23.03 -10.75 34.43
C GLN A 664 24.11 -9.76 34.91
N VAL A 665 24.29 -9.59 36.23
CA VAL A 665 25.33 -8.71 36.80
C VAL A 665 26.66 -9.46 36.94
N HIS A 666 27.74 -8.83 36.50
CA HIS A 666 29.09 -9.37 36.60
C HIS A 666 29.70 -9.09 38.00
N ASP A 667 29.67 -7.83 38.44
CA ASP A 667 30.25 -7.44 39.73
C ASP A 667 29.18 -7.44 40.84
N LYS A 668 28.95 -8.65 41.36
CA LYS A 668 27.96 -8.95 42.40
C LYS A 668 28.34 -8.39 43.77
N GLU A 669 29.62 -8.18 44.06
CA GLU A 669 30.09 -7.67 45.35
C GLU A 669 29.68 -6.20 45.54
N VAL A 670 29.92 -5.38 44.51
CA VAL A 670 29.48 -3.98 44.53
C VAL A 670 27.96 -3.88 44.48
N LEU A 671 27.29 -4.73 43.71
CA LEU A 671 25.83 -4.80 43.71
C LEU A 671 25.28 -5.11 45.11
N ALA A 672 25.84 -6.10 45.81
CA ALA A 672 25.43 -6.46 47.16
C ALA A 672 25.59 -5.29 48.13
N SER A 673 26.69 -4.52 48.01
CA SER A 673 26.90 -3.31 48.80
C SER A 673 25.86 -2.21 48.50
N GLN A 674 25.44 -2.06 47.24
CA GLN A 674 24.38 -1.11 46.85
C GLN A 674 23.00 -1.56 47.36
N LEU A 675 22.67 -2.84 47.21
CA LEU A 675 21.43 -3.43 47.71
C LEU A 675 21.36 -3.38 49.23
N LEU A 676 22.48 -3.54 49.95
CA LEU A 676 22.54 -3.38 51.40
C LEU A 676 22.03 -2.01 51.86
N VAL A 677 22.40 -0.94 51.16
CA VAL A 677 21.91 0.42 51.45
C VAL A 677 20.39 0.49 51.27
N LEU A 678 19.87 -0.06 50.18
CA LEU A 678 18.44 -0.07 49.87
C LEU A 678 17.63 -0.88 50.90
N THR A 679 18.15 -2.04 51.31
CA THR A 679 17.59 -2.84 52.41
C THR A 679 17.58 -2.07 53.73
N GLY A 680 18.69 -1.37 54.02
CA GLY A 680 18.79 -0.47 55.17
C GLY A 680 17.74 0.63 55.16
N GLN A 681 17.50 1.26 54.00
CA GLN A 681 16.46 2.27 53.82
C GLN A 681 15.05 1.69 54.06
N ARG A 682 14.74 0.51 53.49
CA ARG A 682 13.45 -0.17 53.70
C ARG A 682 13.21 -0.47 55.18
N LEU A 683 14.22 -1.01 55.86
CA LEU A 683 14.14 -1.32 57.28
C LEU A 683 14.06 -0.05 58.14
N ALA A 684 14.81 1.00 57.80
CA ALA A 684 14.74 2.30 58.47
C ALA A 684 13.36 2.93 58.34
N TYR A 685 12.69 2.80 57.18
CA TYR A 685 11.30 3.21 57.03
C TYR A 685 10.38 2.40 57.97
N ALA A 686 10.46 1.08 57.92
CA ALA A 686 9.62 0.16 58.70
C ALA A 686 9.83 0.23 60.23
N LEU A 687 11.00 0.68 60.70
CA LEU A 687 11.30 0.83 62.12
C LEU A 687 11.10 2.26 62.64
N LEU A 688 11.60 3.26 61.92
CA LEU A 688 11.69 4.64 62.42
C LEU A 688 10.52 5.51 61.99
N HIS A 689 9.88 5.21 60.85
CA HIS A 689 8.85 6.08 60.26
C HIS A 689 7.43 5.59 60.51
N THR A 690 7.17 4.29 60.40
CA THR A 690 5.87 3.68 60.76
C THR A 690 5.62 3.67 62.28
N GLN A 691 6.68 3.73 63.10
CA GLN A 691 6.65 3.79 64.58
C GLN A 691 5.71 2.76 65.22
N THR A 692 5.73 1.53 64.72
CA THR A 692 4.97 0.44 65.36
C THR A 692 5.56 0.13 66.73
N LYS A 693 4.71 -0.32 67.67
CA LYS A 693 5.15 -0.66 69.03
C LYS A 693 6.24 -1.75 69.01
N GLU A 694 6.04 -2.77 68.18
CA GLU A 694 6.97 -3.88 67.97
C GLU A 694 8.30 -3.39 67.36
N GLY A 695 8.25 -2.49 66.38
CA GLY A 695 9.45 -1.90 65.77
C GLY A 695 10.27 -1.06 66.75
N MET A 696 9.62 -0.31 67.65
CA MET A 696 10.29 0.49 68.68
C MET A 696 10.92 -0.38 69.77
N GLU A 697 10.28 -1.49 70.13
CA GLU A 697 10.85 -2.51 71.05
C GLU A 697 12.07 -3.19 70.43
N LEU A 698 12.02 -3.51 69.13
CA LEU A 698 13.17 -4.07 68.42
C LEU A 698 14.33 -3.06 68.33
N LEU A 699 14.03 -1.79 68.02
CA LEU A 699 15.04 -0.74 67.90
C LEU A 699 15.90 -0.59 69.18
N ALA A 700 15.30 -0.79 70.36
CA ALA A 700 15.99 -0.74 71.64
C ALA A 700 16.95 -1.94 71.87
N ARG A 701 16.79 -3.02 71.11
CA ARG A 701 17.57 -4.27 71.19
C ARG A 701 18.65 -4.37 70.12
N LEU A 702 18.61 -3.51 69.10
CA LEU A 702 19.61 -3.51 68.02
C LEU A 702 20.99 -3.05 68.50
N PRO A 703 22.08 -3.58 67.93
CA PRO A 703 23.43 -3.09 68.19
C PRO A 703 23.56 -1.58 67.94
N PRO A 704 24.30 -0.82 68.78
CA PRO A 704 24.45 0.63 68.63
C PRO A 704 25.00 1.06 67.26
N THR A 705 25.88 0.23 66.68
CA THR A 705 26.47 0.43 65.35
C THR A 705 25.41 0.34 64.25
N LEU A 706 24.55 -0.68 64.29
CA LEU A 706 23.45 -0.84 63.35
C LEU A 706 22.40 0.26 63.50
N CYS A 707 22.05 0.63 64.73
CA CYS A 707 21.10 1.70 65.01
C CYS A 707 21.59 3.06 64.47
N THR A 708 22.89 3.34 64.60
CA THR A 708 23.50 4.56 64.05
C THR A 708 23.50 4.54 62.52
N TRP A 709 23.81 3.39 61.92
CA TRP A 709 23.79 3.21 60.47
C TRP A 709 22.37 3.34 59.89
N LEU A 710 21.36 2.72 60.49
CA LEU A 710 19.95 2.84 60.06
C LEU A 710 19.43 4.27 60.15
N LYS A 711 19.82 5.04 61.18
CA LYS A 711 19.48 6.47 61.28
C LYS A 711 20.15 7.33 60.21
N ALA A 712 21.25 6.85 59.63
CA ALA A 712 21.94 7.51 58.53
C ALA A 712 21.38 7.13 57.15
N MET A 713 20.53 6.09 57.07
CA MET A 713 19.78 5.78 55.85
C MET A 713 18.64 6.78 55.70
N ASP A 714 18.52 7.44 54.55
CA ASP A 714 17.40 8.33 54.26
C ASP A 714 16.29 7.56 53.53
N PRO A 715 15.12 7.33 54.15
CA PRO A 715 14.03 6.60 53.52
C PRO A 715 13.29 7.41 52.45
N GLN A 716 13.55 8.72 52.32
CA GLN A 716 12.95 9.56 51.26
C GLN A 716 13.45 9.18 49.86
N ASP A 717 14.56 8.46 49.78
CA ASP A 717 15.11 7.96 48.51
C ASP A 717 14.29 6.78 47.95
N LEU A 718 13.51 6.09 48.80
CA LEU A 718 12.67 4.97 48.40
C LEU A 718 11.51 5.43 47.50
N LYS A 719 11.32 4.72 46.38
CA LYS A 719 10.20 4.97 45.47
C LYS A 719 8.94 4.20 45.82
N ASN A 720 9.09 3.02 46.42
CA ASN A 720 8.01 2.26 47.03
C ASN A 720 8.34 1.98 48.50
N VAL A 721 7.53 2.53 49.39
CA VAL A 721 7.68 2.35 50.84
C VAL A 721 6.84 1.19 51.38
N ASP A 722 5.87 0.71 50.59
CA ASP A 722 4.92 -0.34 50.98
C ASP A 722 5.42 -1.74 50.59
N VAL A 723 6.68 -2.04 50.93
CA VAL A 723 7.28 -3.35 50.66
C VAL A 723 7.17 -4.22 51.92
N PRO A 724 6.60 -5.44 51.85
CA PRO A 724 6.52 -6.34 53.00
C PRO A 724 7.88 -6.65 53.60
N ILE A 725 7.94 -6.76 54.94
CA ILE A 725 9.19 -7.07 55.65
C ILE A 725 9.74 -8.44 55.26
N THR A 726 8.88 -9.40 54.92
CA THR A 726 9.25 -10.73 54.42
C THR A 726 9.96 -10.67 53.06
N THR A 727 9.57 -9.74 52.19
CA THR A 727 10.28 -9.49 50.92
C THR A 727 11.63 -8.82 51.18
N THR A 728 11.68 -7.91 52.16
CA THR A 728 12.94 -7.31 52.61
C THR A 728 13.89 -8.34 53.21
N ALA A 729 13.39 -9.35 53.94
CA ALA A 729 14.20 -10.45 54.47
C ALA A 729 14.93 -11.21 53.35
N LYS A 730 14.19 -11.61 52.30
CA LYS A 730 14.76 -12.27 51.12
C LYS A 730 15.84 -11.44 50.43
N LEU A 731 15.68 -10.11 50.38
CA LEU A 731 16.70 -9.23 49.83
C LEU A 731 17.97 -9.23 50.69
N VAL A 732 17.85 -9.27 52.03
CA VAL A 732 19.03 -9.36 52.91
C VAL A 732 19.77 -10.68 52.71
N ASP A 733 19.03 -11.78 52.57
CA ASP A 733 19.61 -13.10 52.27
C ASP A 733 20.42 -13.07 50.97
N LYS A 734 19.90 -12.39 49.94
CA LYS A 734 20.62 -12.19 48.67
C LYS A 734 21.85 -11.30 48.80
N VAL A 735 21.78 -10.25 49.62
CA VAL A 735 22.94 -9.41 49.92
C VAL A 735 24.05 -10.24 50.56
N ILE A 736 23.74 -11.07 51.56
CA ILE A 736 24.78 -11.86 52.25
C ILE A 736 25.35 -12.97 51.38
N GLU A 737 24.54 -13.55 50.48
CA GLU A 737 24.99 -14.55 49.49
C GLU A 737 26.09 -13.99 48.56
N HIS A 738 26.05 -12.69 48.28
CA HIS A 738 26.93 -12.04 47.30
C HIS A 738 28.00 -11.13 47.92
N LEU A 739 28.01 -10.95 49.24
CA LEU A 739 28.98 -10.13 49.95
C LEU A 739 30.05 -11.02 50.61
N PRO A 740 31.34 -10.90 50.26
CA PRO A 740 32.39 -11.71 50.86
C PRO A 740 32.51 -11.52 52.39
N GLU A 741 32.84 -12.58 53.13
CA GLU A 741 32.97 -12.52 54.60
C GLU A 741 34.05 -11.54 55.09
N ASN A 742 35.08 -11.31 54.28
CA ASN A 742 36.16 -10.35 54.56
C ASN A 742 35.79 -8.90 54.18
N HIS A 743 34.61 -8.66 53.59
CA HIS A 743 34.17 -7.34 53.19
C HIS A 743 33.81 -6.48 54.40
N GLY A 744 34.15 -5.19 54.37
CA GLY A 744 33.95 -4.28 55.51
C GLY A 744 32.49 -4.09 55.93
N GLN A 745 31.54 -4.35 55.03
CA GLN A 745 30.10 -4.24 55.28
C GLN A 745 29.44 -5.57 55.69
N TYR A 746 30.17 -6.70 55.68
CA TYR A 746 29.61 -8.02 55.98
C TYR A 746 29.00 -8.10 57.38
N SER A 747 29.67 -7.50 58.36
CA SER A 747 29.15 -7.40 59.74
C SER A 747 27.83 -6.62 59.84
N VAL A 748 27.64 -5.60 59.00
CA VAL A 748 26.39 -4.81 58.98
C VAL A 748 25.27 -5.65 58.37
N ALA A 749 25.53 -6.35 57.26
CA ALA A 749 24.56 -7.24 56.63
C ALA A 749 24.08 -8.35 57.58
N LEU A 750 24.98 -8.98 58.34
CA LEU A 750 24.64 -10.05 59.28
C LEU A 750 23.74 -9.55 60.44
N ASN A 751 24.06 -8.39 61.01
CA ASN A 751 23.17 -7.76 62.00
C ASN A 751 21.83 -7.33 61.40
N LEU A 752 21.80 -7.01 60.10
CA LEU A 752 20.56 -6.63 59.40
C LEU A 752 19.63 -7.83 59.22
N ILE A 753 20.16 -9.04 58.96
CA ILE A 753 19.38 -10.29 58.89
C ILE A 753 18.66 -10.51 60.21
N GLU A 754 19.40 -10.50 61.33
CA GLU A 754 18.82 -10.69 62.67
C GLU A 754 17.73 -9.65 62.98
N ALA A 755 17.93 -8.40 62.51
CA ALA A 755 16.96 -7.32 62.70
C ALA A 755 15.70 -7.50 61.84
N VAL A 756 15.83 -7.95 60.60
CA VAL A 756 14.68 -8.17 59.70
C VAL A 756 13.90 -9.41 60.09
N GLU A 757 14.57 -10.50 60.46
CA GLU A 757 13.95 -11.73 60.97
C GLU A 757 13.19 -11.50 62.29
N ALA A 758 13.69 -10.63 63.17
CA ALA A 758 13.00 -10.29 64.41
C ALA A 758 11.75 -9.40 64.20
N MET A 759 11.58 -8.81 63.01
CA MET A 759 10.40 -8.04 62.63
C MET A 759 9.39 -8.82 61.78
N SER A 760 9.82 -9.86 61.05
CA SER A 760 8.97 -10.72 60.23
C SER A 760 8.20 -11.74 61.07
#